data_AF-A0A0F6CK89-F1
#
_entry.id   AF-A0A0F6CK89-F1
#
_cell.length_a   1.000
_cell.length_b   1.000
_cell.length_c   1.000
_cell.angle_alpha   90.00
_cell.angle_beta   90.00
_cell.angle_gamma   90.00
#
_symmetry.space_group_name_H-M   'P 1'
#
loop_
_entity.id
_entity.type
_entity.pdbx_description
1 polymer ?
#
loop_
_entity_poly.entity_id
_entity_poly.type
_entity_poly.pdbx_seq_one_letter_code
_entity_poly.pdbx_strand_id
1 'polypeptide(L)'
;MKRKNILKFVSLLGIGSFVMLAAASCTSATTPTPNPEPKPTPNPEPKPDPMPNPPSGDMNGGDTNPGNDGGMENSAQQLAAAKKELSDLLATQSSNLAKYADYTNIQNTLTAAYTTAKSTSDNTSVTLEQVKSATSTLQAAIDTAASSKTSFDEKNPELIKAYYALKETLKNEETVLSGLTDSNFATIKTNLTALYQSGKDFVKATLDPVSGNAPQIADITKADKDIADAVSKLETWKTNANTLATSFVKEVLVKNKLTGIDTTNNREQPGNYSFVGYSVNATNNNEIPNWNFAQRKVWTSDNGRTSLISSTSDNSSTLTEVSWIYSLSGAGTKYSLTFNYYGPSTGYLYFPYKLVKEGDENNVALQYTLNSGSAQEVNFAPTVKTSVSADSSGDSNNQTESAAETMPVTSDLNPAPTVSDINIAKLTLSNLKFGSNTIEFSVPTEPSNKVAPMIGNMYLTSNIANEAKVYNSIFGNVDNSSEASTSVTVDILKGYSLATNWSTYVTRFMNLTNSMPENATTYLVGFIGGQLARTTVGSIPNRNNFPIMNNENRTFTLYVNAPKAGDYHISGSYLTRNTRGLKLTVTDTTDKNNSITITTSGKNNWNTLGHFDTSKANNSNGNDGSVENNKASLTLKEGLNKIVIAGGTQDGKNAPYIGNLTFTLNNSSTNASQDSSST
;
A
#
# COMPACT_ATOMS: atom_id res chain seq x y z
N MET A 1 -43.79 -36.05 -12.34
CA MET A 1 -44.16 -35.11 -11.25
C MET A 1 -43.43 -33.78 -11.44
N LYS A 2 -44.10 -32.69 -11.11
CA LYS A 2 -43.87 -31.31 -11.57
C LYS A 2 -42.53 -30.70 -11.10
N ARG A 3 -41.95 -29.86 -11.97
CA ARG A 3 -40.74 -29.05 -11.80
C ARG A 3 -40.84 -28.09 -10.59
N LYS A 4 -39.72 -27.87 -9.91
CA LYS A 4 -39.45 -26.63 -9.15
C LYS A 4 -37.99 -26.21 -9.38
N ASN A 5 -37.80 -25.26 -10.30
CA ASN A 5 -36.59 -24.46 -10.40
C ASN A 5 -36.67 -23.37 -9.34
N ILE A 6 -35.67 -23.31 -8.46
CA ILE A 6 -35.47 -22.18 -7.55
C ILE A 6 -34.46 -21.23 -8.22
N LEU A 7 -34.98 -20.10 -8.68
CA LEU A 7 -34.23 -18.97 -9.20
C LEU A 7 -34.02 -18.01 -8.01
N LYS A 8 -32.78 -17.85 -7.55
CA LYS A 8 -32.44 -16.85 -6.53
C LYS A 8 -32.10 -15.53 -7.23
N PHE A 9 -32.85 -14.49 -6.85
CA PHE A 9 -32.67 -13.10 -7.26
C PHE A 9 -31.27 -12.60 -6.86
N VAL A 10 -30.51 -12.11 -7.85
CA VAL A 10 -29.36 -11.22 -7.61
C VAL A 10 -29.90 -9.80 -7.69
N SER A 11 -29.85 -9.10 -6.56
CA SER A 11 -30.14 -7.68 -6.43
C SER A 11 -29.09 -6.87 -7.19
N LEU A 12 -29.48 -6.33 -8.34
CA LEU A 12 -28.74 -5.32 -9.10
C LEU A 12 -29.12 -3.94 -8.57
N LEU A 13 -28.31 -3.38 -7.67
CA LEU A 13 -28.40 -1.97 -7.26
C LEU A 13 -27.22 -1.22 -7.87
N GLY A 14 -27.58 -0.21 -8.65
CA GLY A 14 -26.73 0.47 -9.61
C GLY A 14 -25.67 1.37 -9.00
N ILE A 15 -24.55 1.44 -9.72
CA ILE A 15 -23.55 2.47 -9.58
C ILE A 15 -23.31 2.97 -11.01
N GLY A 16 -23.74 4.21 -11.27
CA GLY A 16 -23.55 4.87 -12.56
C GLY A 16 -22.07 5.19 -12.75
N SER A 17 -21.40 4.40 -13.59
CA SER A 17 -20.08 4.72 -14.12
C SER A 17 -20.23 5.35 -15.50
N PHE A 18 -19.98 6.66 -15.60
CA PHE A 18 -19.71 7.29 -16.89
C PHE A 18 -18.29 6.94 -17.32
N VAL A 19 -18.16 5.98 -18.22
CA VAL A 19 -16.93 5.72 -18.98
C VAL A 19 -17.06 6.51 -20.29
N MET A 20 -16.27 7.57 -20.47
CA MET A 20 -16.01 8.10 -21.80
C MET A 20 -15.05 7.15 -22.52
N LEU A 21 -15.63 6.33 -23.40
CA LEU A 21 -14.91 5.46 -24.31
C LEU A 21 -14.48 6.28 -25.53
N ALA A 22 -13.18 6.51 -25.69
CA ALA A 22 -12.61 6.98 -26.94
C ALA A 22 -12.71 5.85 -27.97
N ALA A 23 -13.50 6.05 -29.02
CA ALA A 23 -13.53 5.17 -30.17
C ALA A 23 -12.28 5.40 -31.03
N ALA A 24 -11.30 4.52 -30.91
CA ALA A 24 -10.28 4.31 -31.93
C ALA A 24 -10.85 3.34 -32.97
N SER A 25 -11.09 3.83 -34.19
CA SER A 25 -11.41 2.97 -35.34
C SER A 25 -10.16 2.81 -36.21
N CYS A 26 -9.67 1.57 -36.30
CA CYS A 26 -8.74 1.14 -37.33
C CYS A 26 -9.45 1.05 -38.70
N THR A 27 -8.76 1.41 -39.78
CA THR A 27 -8.71 0.67 -41.07
C THR A 27 -7.67 1.32 -41.98
N SER A 28 -6.78 0.51 -42.56
CA SER A 28 -5.80 0.88 -43.58
C SER A 28 -6.09 0.17 -44.91
N ALA A 29 -5.75 0.85 -46.03
CA ALA A 29 -5.57 0.43 -47.43
C ALA A 29 -6.84 0.01 -48.23
N THR A 30 -7.11 0.45 -49.48
CA THR A 30 -6.26 0.53 -50.68
C THR A 30 -6.61 1.67 -51.69
N THR A 31 -5.60 2.09 -52.47
CA THR A 31 -5.43 3.07 -53.60
C THR A 31 -6.07 2.65 -54.97
N PRO A 32 -5.95 3.37 -56.14
CA PRO A 32 -5.97 4.83 -56.49
C PRO A 32 -6.74 5.25 -57.82
N THR A 33 -6.84 6.58 -58.04
CA THR A 33 -6.89 7.39 -59.33
C THR A 33 -8.15 7.48 -60.23
N PRO A 34 -8.37 8.58 -61.03
CA PRO A 34 -7.56 9.81 -61.20
C PRO A 34 -8.29 11.18 -61.14
N ASN A 35 -7.45 12.21 -61.07
CA ASN A 35 -7.63 13.67 -61.20
C ASN A 35 -8.55 14.13 -62.36
N PRO A 36 -9.22 15.29 -62.22
CA PRO A 36 -8.78 16.45 -63.00
C PRO A 36 -8.63 17.76 -62.21
N GLU A 37 -7.68 18.53 -62.71
CA GLU A 37 -7.13 19.82 -62.27
C GLU A 37 -8.08 21.03 -62.56
N PRO A 38 -7.71 22.28 -62.20
CA PRO A 38 -8.44 23.12 -61.26
C PRO A 38 -9.31 24.21 -61.91
N LYS A 39 -10.23 24.82 -61.13
CA LYS A 39 -10.87 26.09 -61.51
C LYS A 39 -11.01 27.03 -60.29
N PRO A 40 -10.71 28.33 -60.43
CA PRO A 40 -10.32 29.21 -59.32
C PRO A 40 -11.48 29.72 -58.46
N THR A 41 -11.13 30.04 -57.21
CA THR A 41 -11.92 30.76 -56.20
C THR A 41 -12.28 32.18 -56.65
N PRO A 42 -13.56 32.59 -56.56
CA PRO A 42 -13.95 34.00 -56.62
C PRO A 42 -13.71 34.73 -55.29
N ASN A 43 -13.24 35.96 -55.43
CA ASN A 43 -12.85 36.95 -54.42
C ASN A 43 -14.04 37.43 -53.54
N PRO A 44 -13.81 38.00 -52.34
CA PRO A 44 -14.86 38.48 -51.42
C PRO A 44 -15.64 39.68 -51.97
N GLU A 45 -16.95 39.72 -51.69
CA GLU A 45 -17.81 40.88 -51.97
C GLU A 45 -17.58 42.04 -50.97
N PRO A 46 -17.81 43.30 -51.38
CA PRO A 46 -17.33 44.49 -50.70
C PRO A 46 -18.27 45.00 -49.60
N LYS A 47 -17.66 45.72 -48.66
CA LYS A 47 -18.28 46.48 -47.56
C LYS A 47 -19.20 47.60 -48.09
N PRO A 48 -20.36 47.88 -47.47
CA PRO A 48 -21.14 49.08 -47.78
C PRO A 48 -20.45 50.36 -47.28
N ASP A 49 -20.38 51.34 -48.17
CA ASP A 49 -19.85 52.69 -47.96
C ASP A 49 -20.66 53.56 -46.97
N PRO A 50 -20.05 54.61 -46.40
CA PRO A 50 -20.66 55.49 -45.41
C PRO A 50 -21.75 56.38 -46.01
N MET A 51 -22.87 56.53 -45.30
CA MET A 51 -23.92 57.48 -45.68
C MET A 51 -23.43 58.95 -45.61
N PRO A 52 -23.86 59.81 -46.55
CA PRO A 52 -23.37 61.17 -46.68
C PRO A 52 -24.09 62.15 -45.74
N ASN A 53 -23.34 63.16 -45.32
CA ASN A 53 -23.80 64.35 -44.60
C ASN A 53 -24.83 65.14 -45.45
N PRO A 54 -25.88 65.77 -44.88
CA PRO A 54 -26.73 66.69 -45.63
C PRO A 54 -26.07 68.07 -45.80
N PRO A 55 -26.39 68.81 -46.87
CA PRO A 55 -25.64 69.98 -47.32
C PRO A 55 -26.10 71.31 -46.67
N SER A 56 -25.16 72.25 -46.64
CA SER A 56 -25.36 73.69 -46.41
C SER A 56 -25.94 74.38 -47.65
N GLY A 57 -26.91 75.29 -47.49
CA GLY A 57 -27.37 76.20 -48.55
C GLY A 57 -28.62 77.05 -48.25
N ASP A 58 -28.43 78.14 -47.51
CA ASP A 58 -28.99 79.51 -47.59
C ASP A 58 -30.45 79.91 -47.98
N MET A 59 -30.98 80.82 -47.13
CA MET A 59 -31.88 81.99 -47.31
C MET A 59 -33.37 81.84 -47.74
N ASN A 60 -34.32 82.09 -46.83
CA ASN A 60 -34.90 83.42 -46.49
C ASN A 60 -36.36 83.34 -45.93
N GLY A 61 -36.64 84.14 -44.88
CA GLY A 61 -37.96 84.76 -44.63
C GLY A 61 -39.08 83.95 -43.97
N GLY A 62 -39.32 84.19 -42.67
CA GLY A 62 -40.52 83.69 -41.97
C GLY A 62 -40.55 84.03 -40.49
N ASP A 63 -40.54 85.33 -40.16
CA ASP A 63 -40.84 85.82 -38.83
C ASP A 63 -42.30 85.49 -38.47
N THR A 64 -42.52 84.53 -37.57
CA THR A 64 -43.65 84.51 -36.62
C THR A 64 -43.28 83.65 -35.42
N ASN A 65 -42.80 84.31 -34.39
CA ASN A 65 -42.95 83.87 -33.01
C ASN A 65 -44.43 83.59 -32.69
N PRO A 66 -44.78 82.45 -32.08
CA PRO A 66 -45.91 82.38 -31.17
C PRO A 66 -45.40 82.20 -29.74
N GLY A 67 -45.47 83.30 -28.99
CA GLY A 67 -45.96 83.31 -27.62
C GLY A 67 -45.34 82.30 -26.66
N ASN A 68 -44.28 82.74 -25.99
CA ASN A 68 -44.01 82.40 -24.61
C ASN A 68 -45.27 82.66 -23.75
N ASP A 69 -45.92 81.61 -23.24
CA ASP A 69 -46.87 81.65 -22.11
C ASP A 69 -46.91 80.31 -21.34
N GLY A 70 -45.76 79.67 -21.11
CA GLY A 70 -45.70 78.36 -20.41
C GLY A 70 -44.40 78.05 -19.65
N GLY A 71 -43.64 79.08 -19.26
CA GLY A 71 -42.25 79.01 -18.79
C GLY A 71 -41.94 78.17 -17.53
N MET A 72 -42.90 77.43 -16.97
CA MET A 72 -42.69 76.51 -15.84
C MET A 72 -43.05 75.05 -16.17
N GLU A 73 -44.05 74.80 -17.03
CA GLU A 73 -44.50 73.44 -17.39
C GLU A 73 -43.50 72.70 -18.30
N ASN A 74 -42.86 73.40 -19.25
CA ASN A 74 -41.88 72.79 -20.16
C ASN A 74 -40.59 72.38 -19.43
N SER A 75 -40.07 73.22 -18.53
CA SER A 75 -38.87 72.90 -17.72
C SER A 75 -39.13 71.77 -16.72
N ALA A 76 -40.32 71.72 -16.12
CA ALA A 76 -40.73 70.63 -15.23
C ALA A 76 -40.89 69.30 -15.98
N GLN A 77 -41.49 69.33 -17.19
CA GLN A 77 -41.60 68.15 -18.06
C GLN A 77 -40.23 67.65 -18.53
N GLN A 78 -39.32 68.54 -18.90
CA GLN A 78 -37.95 68.17 -19.28
C GLN A 78 -37.16 67.56 -18.12
N LEU A 79 -37.31 68.12 -16.91
CA LEU A 79 -36.67 67.55 -15.70
C LEU A 79 -37.26 66.19 -15.34
N ALA A 80 -38.58 66.02 -15.45
CA ALA A 80 -39.24 64.74 -15.21
C ALA A 80 -38.80 63.66 -16.22
N ALA A 81 -38.71 64.02 -17.51
CA ALA A 81 -38.20 63.13 -18.55
C ALA A 81 -36.74 62.73 -18.31
N ALA A 82 -35.86 63.70 -18.00
CA ALA A 82 -34.46 63.43 -17.69
C ALA A 82 -34.29 62.54 -16.43
N LYS A 83 -35.12 62.75 -15.39
CA LYS A 83 -35.14 61.89 -14.20
C LYS A 83 -35.61 60.47 -14.53
N LYS A 84 -36.58 60.32 -15.44
CA LYS A 84 -37.02 59.01 -15.91
C LYS A 84 -35.89 58.28 -16.65
N GLU A 85 -35.18 58.96 -17.55
CA GLU A 85 -34.03 58.37 -18.27
C GLU A 85 -32.93 57.91 -17.30
N LEU A 86 -32.57 58.74 -16.32
CA LEU A 86 -31.60 58.37 -15.29
C LEU A 86 -32.08 57.16 -14.48
N SER A 87 -33.36 57.15 -14.09
CA SER A 87 -33.97 56.03 -13.35
C SER A 87 -33.98 54.74 -14.16
N ASP A 88 -34.32 54.80 -15.45
CA ASP A 88 -34.31 53.64 -16.34
C ASP A 88 -32.88 53.08 -16.48
N LEU A 89 -31.87 53.95 -16.56
CA LEU A 89 -30.46 53.55 -16.62
C LEU A 89 -30.00 52.92 -15.29
N LEU A 90 -30.37 53.50 -14.14
CA LEU A 90 -30.11 52.94 -12.81
C LEU A 90 -30.74 51.56 -12.64
N ALA A 91 -31.92 51.30 -13.22
CA ALA A 91 -32.57 49.99 -13.17
C ALA A 91 -31.75 48.88 -13.86
N THR A 92 -30.79 49.22 -14.71
CA THR A 92 -29.88 48.26 -15.36
C THR A 92 -28.70 47.81 -14.48
N GLN A 93 -28.53 48.38 -13.28
CA GLN A 93 -27.37 48.16 -12.42
C GLN A 93 -27.07 46.67 -12.20
N SER A 94 -28.05 45.87 -11.77
CA SER A 94 -27.83 44.46 -11.45
C SER A 94 -27.39 43.64 -12.66
N SER A 95 -28.01 43.85 -13.83
CA SER A 95 -27.67 43.11 -15.05
C SER A 95 -26.33 43.53 -15.63
N ASN A 96 -25.96 44.80 -15.50
CA ASN A 96 -24.66 45.29 -15.94
C ASN A 96 -23.53 44.84 -15.02
N LEU A 97 -23.66 44.98 -13.69
CA LEU A 97 -22.64 44.54 -12.74
C LEU A 97 -22.39 43.03 -12.78
N ALA A 98 -23.42 42.22 -13.04
CA ALA A 98 -23.28 40.76 -13.14
C ALA A 98 -22.33 40.31 -14.26
N LYS A 99 -22.20 41.09 -15.35
CA LYS A 99 -21.29 40.78 -16.48
C LYS A 99 -19.80 40.88 -16.12
N TYR A 100 -19.48 41.56 -15.02
CA TYR A 100 -18.11 41.86 -14.60
C TYR A 100 -17.76 41.18 -13.27
N ALA A 101 -18.49 40.14 -12.86
CA ALA A 101 -18.23 39.43 -11.59
C ALA A 101 -16.82 38.83 -11.50
N ASP A 102 -16.23 38.42 -12.62
CA ASP A 102 -14.84 37.94 -12.69
C ASP A 102 -13.83 39.07 -13.00
N TYR A 103 -14.26 40.33 -13.04
CA TYR A 103 -13.43 41.51 -13.37
C TYR A 103 -13.63 42.60 -12.31
N THR A 104 -13.16 42.34 -11.10
CA THR A 104 -13.49 43.14 -9.90
C THR A 104 -13.18 44.63 -10.05
N ASN A 105 -12.06 44.99 -10.69
CA ASN A 105 -11.68 46.39 -10.91
C ASN A 105 -12.67 47.12 -11.84
N ILE A 106 -13.05 46.52 -12.97
CA ILE A 106 -14.12 47.03 -13.84
C ILE A 106 -15.45 47.12 -13.07
N GLN A 107 -15.82 46.07 -12.34
CA GLN A 107 -17.08 46.03 -11.57
C GLN A 107 -17.15 47.13 -10.51
N ASN A 108 -16.06 47.38 -9.79
CA ASN A 108 -15.99 48.41 -8.74
C ASN A 108 -16.07 49.83 -9.31
N THR A 109 -15.35 50.08 -10.41
CA THR A 109 -15.41 51.36 -11.12
C THR A 109 -16.84 51.65 -11.58
N LEU A 110 -17.51 50.66 -12.17
CA LEU A 110 -18.90 50.79 -12.60
C LEU A 110 -19.86 50.96 -11.41
N THR A 111 -19.62 50.26 -10.30
CA THR A 111 -20.42 50.40 -9.05
C THR A 111 -20.33 51.81 -8.47
N ALA A 112 -19.15 52.44 -8.49
CA ALA A 112 -18.96 53.82 -8.06
C ALA A 112 -19.73 54.81 -8.96
N ALA A 113 -19.75 54.58 -10.27
CA ALA A 113 -20.54 55.38 -11.21
C ALA A 113 -22.05 55.27 -10.93
N TYR A 114 -22.58 54.06 -10.72
CA TYR A 114 -23.98 53.85 -10.31
C TYR A 114 -24.31 54.54 -8.99
N THR A 115 -23.42 54.47 -8.00
CA THR A 115 -23.61 55.12 -6.69
C THR A 115 -23.67 56.64 -6.81
N THR A 116 -22.80 57.21 -7.65
CA THR A 116 -22.78 58.65 -7.93
C THR A 116 -24.06 59.10 -8.65
N ALA A 117 -24.47 58.37 -9.70
CA ALA A 117 -25.70 58.63 -10.44
C ALA A 117 -26.96 58.51 -9.57
N LYS A 118 -26.99 57.51 -8.66
CA LYS A 118 -28.07 57.32 -7.69
C LYS A 118 -28.17 58.49 -6.72
N SER A 119 -27.03 58.97 -6.22
CA SER A 119 -26.99 60.14 -5.33
C SER A 119 -27.57 61.40 -6.00
N THR A 120 -27.34 61.58 -7.31
CA THR A 120 -27.96 62.65 -8.11
C THR A 120 -29.47 62.43 -8.28
N SER A 121 -29.90 61.19 -8.54
CA SER A 121 -31.33 60.83 -8.68
C SER A 121 -32.12 61.06 -7.39
N ASP A 122 -31.52 60.76 -6.24
CA ASP A 122 -32.16 60.87 -4.92
C ASP A 122 -32.17 62.33 -4.40
N ASN A 123 -31.44 63.25 -5.04
CA ASN A 123 -31.38 64.66 -4.65
C ASN A 123 -32.65 65.42 -5.06
N THR A 124 -33.40 65.92 -4.07
CA THR A 124 -34.66 66.66 -4.25
C THR A 124 -34.47 68.04 -4.90
N SER A 125 -33.25 68.59 -4.86
CA SER A 125 -32.91 69.93 -5.38
C SER A 125 -32.04 69.88 -6.65
N VAL A 126 -32.01 68.75 -7.33
CA VAL A 126 -31.20 68.55 -8.55
C VAL A 126 -31.71 69.39 -9.74
N THR A 127 -30.80 69.99 -10.51
CA THR A 127 -31.12 70.74 -11.74
C THR A 127 -31.19 69.83 -12.97
N LEU A 128 -31.80 70.32 -14.05
CA LEU A 128 -31.89 69.59 -15.33
C LEU A 128 -30.49 69.23 -15.87
N GLU A 129 -29.54 70.16 -15.83
CA GLU A 129 -28.16 69.95 -16.27
C GLU A 129 -27.45 68.91 -15.42
N GLN A 130 -27.68 68.90 -14.11
CA GLN A 130 -27.10 67.89 -13.21
C GLN A 130 -27.63 66.50 -13.51
N VAL A 131 -28.94 66.34 -13.78
CA VAL A 131 -29.52 65.05 -14.18
C VAL A 131 -28.97 64.59 -15.52
N LYS A 132 -28.96 65.46 -16.54
CA LYS A 132 -28.40 65.13 -17.88
C LYS A 132 -26.92 64.76 -17.80
N SER A 133 -26.15 65.50 -17.00
CA SER A 133 -24.73 65.19 -16.77
C SER A 133 -24.57 63.83 -16.10
N ALA A 134 -25.34 63.52 -15.06
CA ALA A 134 -25.29 62.23 -14.38
C ALA A 134 -25.68 61.06 -15.31
N THR A 135 -26.72 61.22 -16.14
CA THR A 135 -27.11 60.23 -17.15
C THR A 135 -25.98 59.98 -18.14
N SER A 136 -25.39 61.04 -18.70
CA SER A 136 -24.28 60.95 -19.65
C SER A 136 -23.04 60.30 -19.03
N THR A 137 -22.68 60.69 -17.80
CA THR A 137 -21.54 60.11 -17.07
C THR A 137 -21.77 58.63 -16.77
N LEU A 138 -22.96 58.23 -16.35
CA LEU A 138 -23.27 56.82 -16.10
C LEU A 138 -23.23 56.00 -17.40
N GLN A 139 -23.80 56.52 -18.49
CA GLN A 139 -23.75 55.85 -19.80
C GLN A 139 -22.30 55.66 -20.27
N ALA A 140 -21.48 56.72 -20.17
CA ALA A 140 -20.07 56.64 -20.51
C ALA A 140 -19.30 55.61 -19.66
N ALA A 141 -19.63 55.48 -18.36
CA ALA A 141 -19.04 54.48 -17.49
C ALA A 141 -19.44 53.05 -17.88
N ILE A 142 -20.70 52.84 -18.30
CA ILE A 142 -21.19 51.55 -18.83
C ILE A 142 -20.43 51.17 -20.11
N ASP A 143 -20.27 52.11 -21.04
CA ASP A 143 -19.55 51.89 -22.30
C ASP A 143 -18.04 51.67 -22.07
N THR A 144 -17.47 52.37 -21.09
CA THR A 144 -16.07 52.18 -20.66
C THR A 144 -15.88 50.80 -20.04
N ALA A 145 -16.81 50.30 -19.23
CA ALA A 145 -16.72 48.96 -18.65
C ALA A 145 -16.77 47.87 -19.74
N ALA A 146 -17.65 48.03 -20.73
CA ALA A 146 -17.75 47.10 -21.86
C ALA A 146 -16.46 47.08 -22.70
N SER A 147 -15.95 48.24 -23.11
CA SER A 147 -14.71 48.34 -23.90
C SER A 147 -13.47 47.89 -23.12
N SER A 148 -13.41 48.16 -21.80
CA SER A 148 -12.32 47.69 -20.94
C SER A 148 -12.29 46.18 -20.84
N LYS A 149 -13.45 45.52 -20.70
CA LYS A 149 -13.56 44.05 -20.73
C LYS A 149 -13.09 43.48 -22.07
N THR A 150 -13.58 44.00 -23.19
CA THR A 150 -13.15 43.56 -24.52
C THR A 150 -11.63 43.68 -24.68
N SER A 151 -11.06 44.82 -24.28
CA SER A 151 -9.62 45.05 -24.35
C SER A 151 -8.81 44.10 -23.45
N PHE A 152 -9.32 43.78 -22.26
CA PHE A 152 -8.72 42.78 -21.39
C PHE A 152 -8.74 41.39 -22.05
N ASP A 153 -9.90 41.01 -22.60
CA ASP A 153 -10.12 39.69 -23.18
C ASP A 153 -9.23 39.44 -24.39
N GLU A 154 -9.10 40.42 -25.28
CA GLU A 154 -8.22 40.35 -26.45
C GLU A 154 -6.73 40.21 -26.07
N LYS A 155 -6.31 40.83 -24.97
CA LYS A 155 -4.94 40.76 -24.47
C LYS A 155 -4.63 39.47 -23.72
N ASN A 156 -5.64 38.82 -23.14
CA ASN A 156 -5.46 37.71 -22.22
C ASN A 156 -6.29 36.44 -22.56
N PRO A 157 -6.37 35.99 -23.83
CA PRO A 157 -7.27 34.90 -24.22
C PRO A 157 -6.95 33.57 -23.51
N GLU A 158 -5.66 33.23 -23.38
CA GLU A 158 -5.25 31.97 -22.74
C GLU A 158 -5.42 31.99 -21.21
N LEU A 159 -5.27 33.16 -20.58
CA LEU A 159 -5.55 33.32 -19.14
C LEU A 159 -7.03 33.06 -18.86
N ILE A 160 -7.92 33.64 -19.69
CA ILE A 160 -9.37 33.46 -19.58
C ILE A 160 -9.74 31.99 -19.73
N LYS A 161 -9.18 31.33 -20.75
CA LYS A 161 -9.39 29.90 -20.98
C LYS A 161 -8.97 29.06 -19.77
N ALA A 162 -7.77 29.30 -19.22
CA ALA A 162 -7.27 28.60 -18.04
C ALA A 162 -8.14 28.86 -16.80
N TYR A 163 -8.57 30.11 -16.60
CA TYR A 163 -9.41 30.52 -15.47
C TYR A 163 -10.78 29.83 -15.50
N TYR A 164 -11.45 29.78 -16.66
CA TYR A 164 -12.73 29.11 -16.78
C TYR A 164 -12.62 27.57 -16.74
N ALA A 165 -11.51 27.00 -17.23
CA ALA A 165 -11.23 25.58 -17.03
C ALA A 165 -11.13 25.23 -15.53
N LEU A 166 -10.36 26.02 -14.76
CA LEU A 166 -10.29 25.86 -13.31
C LEU A 166 -11.66 26.01 -12.64
N LYS A 167 -12.47 27.01 -13.01
CA LYS A 167 -13.84 27.16 -12.49
C LYS A 167 -14.70 25.93 -12.74
N GLU A 168 -14.58 25.30 -13.91
CA GLU A 168 -15.29 24.06 -14.22
C GLU A 168 -14.81 22.92 -13.32
N THR A 169 -13.49 22.75 -13.17
CA THR A 169 -12.89 21.73 -12.30
C THR A 169 -13.34 21.87 -10.84
N LEU A 170 -13.43 23.10 -10.32
CA LEU A 170 -13.87 23.38 -8.95
C LEU A 170 -15.32 22.95 -8.67
N LYS A 171 -16.20 22.87 -9.68
CA LYS A 171 -17.59 22.40 -9.50
C LYS A 171 -17.66 20.94 -9.01
N ASN A 172 -16.61 20.16 -9.24
CA ASN A 172 -16.55 18.77 -8.83
C ASN A 172 -16.17 18.58 -7.35
N GLU A 173 -15.79 19.63 -6.62
CA GLU A 173 -15.30 19.55 -5.23
C GLU A 173 -16.24 18.75 -4.32
N GLU A 174 -17.53 19.10 -4.29
CA GLU A 174 -18.51 18.46 -3.40
C GLU A 174 -18.68 16.97 -3.72
N THR A 175 -18.82 16.62 -4.99
CA THR A 175 -18.95 15.24 -5.46
C THR A 175 -17.70 14.41 -5.10
N VAL A 176 -16.51 14.98 -5.28
CA VAL A 176 -15.25 14.28 -4.97
C VAL A 176 -15.05 14.11 -3.47
N LEU A 177 -15.24 15.17 -2.68
CA LEU A 177 -14.98 15.15 -1.24
C LEU A 177 -16.04 14.36 -0.43
N SER A 178 -17.28 14.30 -0.91
CA SER A 178 -18.35 13.50 -0.29
C SER A 178 -18.08 11.99 -0.37
N GLY A 179 -17.31 11.53 -1.36
CA GLY A 179 -16.84 10.15 -1.46
C GLY A 179 -15.73 9.75 -0.47
N LEU A 180 -15.27 10.69 0.39
CA LEU A 180 -14.12 10.52 1.28
C LEU A 180 -14.49 10.70 2.76
N THR A 181 -15.68 10.26 3.15
CA THR A 181 -16.19 10.37 4.53
C THR A 181 -15.65 9.31 5.48
N ASP A 182 -15.17 8.17 4.97
CA ASP A 182 -14.51 7.13 5.76
C ASP A 182 -13.22 7.68 6.39
N SER A 183 -12.98 7.38 7.67
CA SER A 183 -11.78 7.79 8.41
C SER A 183 -10.48 7.31 7.75
N ASN A 184 -10.51 6.20 7.02
CA ASN A 184 -9.36 5.68 6.27
C ASN A 184 -8.90 6.64 5.18
N PHE A 185 -9.79 7.51 4.69
CA PHE A 185 -9.50 8.49 3.62
C PHE A 185 -9.23 9.90 4.14
N ALA A 186 -9.11 10.10 5.46
CA ALA A 186 -8.91 11.42 6.04
C ALA A 186 -7.74 12.19 5.41
N THR A 187 -6.57 11.55 5.25
CA THR A 187 -5.39 12.18 4.64
C THR A 187 -5.62 12.53 3.16
N ILE A 188 -6.31 11.66 2.41
CA ILE A 188 -6.68 11.92 1.01
C ILE A 188 -7.61 13.13 0.93
N LYS A 189 -8.63 13.20 1.80
CA LYS A 189 -9.56 14.30 1.88
C LYS A 189 -8.85 15.61 2.21
N THR A 190 -7.94 15.61 3.19
CA THR A 190 -7.14 16.79 3.55
C THR A 190 -6.31 17.28 2.36
N ASN A 191 -5.62 16.36 1.65
CA ASN A 191 -4.83 16.71 0.48
C ASN A 191 -5.70 17.33 -0.64
N LEU A 192 -6.81 16.70 -1.01
CA LEU A 192 -7.71 17.24 -2.03
C LEU A 192 -8.35 18.57 -1.62
N THR A 193 -8.76 18.70 -0.35
CA THR A 193 -9.31 19.97 0.18
C THR A 193 -8.32 21.11 0.02
N ALA A 194 -7.03 20.87 0.30
CA ALA A 194 -5.98 21.87 0.11
C ALA A 194 -5.80 22.26 -1.37
N LEU A 195 -5.86 21.28 -2.29
CA LEU A 195 -5.79 21.54 -3.73
C LEU A 195 -6.99 22.36 -4.23
N TYR A 196 -8.21 21.99 -3.85
CA TYR A 196 -9.42 22.75 -4.17
C TYR A 196 -9.38 24.16 -3.58
N GLN A 197 -8.88 24.32 -2.35
CA GLN A 197 -8.74 25.64 -1.74
C GLN A 197 -7.75 26.52 -2.51
N SER A 198 -6.60 25.98 -2.92
CA SER A 198 -5.63 26.68 -3.76
C SER A 198 -6.27 27.16 -5.08
N GLY A 199 -7.07 26.30 -5.73
CA GLY A 199 -7.83 26.68 -6.93
C GLY A 199 -8.88 27.78 -6.66
N LYS A 200 -9.61 27.70 -5.56
CA LYS A 200 -10.60 28.71 -5.15
C LYS A 200 -9.96 30.07 -4.87
N ASP A 201 -8.75 30.11 -4.35
CA ASP A 201 -8.04 31.36 -4.07
C ASP A 201 -7.76 32.15 -5.36
N PHE A 202 -7.46 31.48 -6.49
CA PHE A 202 -7.34 32.13 -7.80
C PHE A 202 -8.67 32.67 -8.32
N VAL A 203 -9.76 31.90 -8.20
CA VAL A 203 -11.09 32.35 -8.62
C VAL A 203 -11.58 33.53 -7.77
N LYS A 204 -11.26 33.53 -6.48
CA LYS A 204 -11.57 34.64 -5.57
C LYS A 204 -10.79 35.91 -5.90
N ALA A 205 -9.56 35.79 -6.40
CA ALA A 205 -8.76 36.94 -6.84
C ALA A 205 -9.32 37.59 -8.12
N THR A 206 -10.11 36.86 -8.92
CA THR A 206 -10.70 37.28 -10.20
C THR A 206 -9.66 37.57 -11.30
N LEU A 207 -10.11 37.76 -12.55
CA LEU A 207 -9.22 38.04 -13.70
C LEU A 207 -8.60 39.43 -13.64
N ASP A 208 -9.33 40.40 -13.10
CA ASP A 208 -8.94 41.82 -13.03
C ASP A 208 -9.15 42.35 -11.59
N PRO A 209 -8.20 42.07 -10.67
CA PRO A 209 -8.30 42.47 -9.27
C PRO A 209 -8.14 43.99 -9.08
N VAL A 210 -8.73 44.53 -8.00
CA VAL A 210 -8.66 45.97 -7.63
C VAL A 210 -7.22 46.41 -7.31
N SER A 211 -6.42 45.50 -6.77
CA SER A 211 -5.05 45.75 -6.35
C SER A 211 -4.21 44.48 -6.50
N GLY A 212 -2.95 44.64 -6.90
CA GLY A 212 -2.06 43.53 -7.19
C GLY A 212 -2.06 43.15 -8.67
N ASN A 213 -1.26 42.15 -9.01
CA ASN A 213 -1.19 41.64 -10.38
C ASN A 213 -2.33 40.67 -10.67
N ALA A 214 -2.78 40.63 -11.92
CA ALA A 214 -3.67 39.58 -12.38
C ALA A 214 -3.05 38.19 -12.13
N PRO A 215 -3.87 37.16 -11.86
CA PRO A 215 -3.40 35.78 -11.73
C PRO A 215 -2.55 35.37 -12.92
N GLN A 216 -1.46 34.65 -12.66
CA GLN A 216 -0.60 34.16 -13.73
C GLN A 216 -1.18 32.88 -14.34
N ILE A 217 -1.16 32.80 -15.67
CA ILE A 217 -1.65 31.64 -16.41
C ILE A 217 -0.98 30.33 -15.97
N ALA A 218 0.32 30.36 -15.68
CA ALA A 218 1.09 29.20 -15.27
C ALA A 218 0.58 28.64 -13.93
N ASP A 219 0.26 29.51 -12.98
CA ASP A 219 -0.20 29.12 -11.64
C ASP A 219 -1.62 28.55 -11.67
N ILE A 220 -2.53 29.18 -12.45
CA ILE A 220 -3.89 28.67 -12.66
C ILE A 220 -3.86 27.30 -13.33
N THR A 221 -3.08 27.17 -14.41
CA THR A 221 -2.97 25.91 -15.16
C THR A 221 -2.37 24.82 -14.27
N LYS A 222 -1.40 25.16 -13.42
CA LYS A 222 -0.84 24.23 -12.44
C LYS A 222 -1.87 23.80 -11.41
N ALA A 223 -2.64 24.72 -10.84
CA ALA A 223 -3.68 24.40 -9.86
C ALA A 223 -4.77 23.47 -10.45
N ASP A 224 -5.24 23.78 -11.66
CA ASP A 224 -6.20 22.95 -12.39
C ASP A 224 -5.63 21.54 -12.64
N LYS A 225 -4.40 21.48 -13.14
CA LYS A 225 -3.70 20.21 -13.38
C LYS A 225 -3.48 19.40 -12.11
N ASP A 226 -3.08 20.02 -11.01
CA ASP A 226 -2.85 19.33 -9.73
C ASP A 226 -4.15 18.70 -9.21
N ILE A 227 -5.29 19.40 -9.32
CA ILE A 227 -6.60 18.85 -8.97
C ILE A 227 -6.96 17.69 -9.91
N ALA A 228 -6.86 17.89 -11.22
CA ALA A 228 -7.20 16.86 -12.21
C ALA A 228 -6.34 15.59 -12.05
N ASP A 229 -5.03 15.74 -11.88
CA ASP A 229 -4.10 14.64 -11.66
C ASP A 229 -4.40 13.91 -10.34
N ALA A 230 -4.76 14.63 -9.27
CA ALA A 230 -5.15 14.04 -7.99
C ALA A 230 -6.46 13.24 -8.10
N VAL A 231 -7.49 13.81 -8.72
CA VAL A 231 -8.78 13.14 -8.96
C VAL A 231 -8.59 11.89 -9.82
N SER A 232 -7.73 11.94 -10.84
CA SER A 232 -7.44 10.77 -11.69
C SER A 232 -6.82 9.58 -10.94
N LYS A 233 -6.14 9.83 -9.81
CA LYS A 233 -5.46 8.81 -8.99
C LYS A 233 -6.29 8.36 -7.79
N LEU A 234 -7.47 8.95 -7.59
CA LEU A 234 -8.24 8.81 -6.35
C LEU A 234 -8.56 7.37 -6.00
N GLU A 235 -8.96 6.54 -6.97
CA GLU A 235 -9.28 5.13 -6.72
C GLU A 235 -8.04 4.31 -6.32
N THR A 236 -6.87 4.64 -6.88
CA THR A 236 -5.60 4.03 -6.45
C THR A 236 -5.26 4.42 -5.02
N TRP A 237 -5.45 5.68 -4.65
CA TRP A 237 -5.22 6.17 -3.29
C TRP A 237 -6.17 5.51 -2.28
N LYS A 238 -7.46 5.42 -2.62
CA LYS A 238 -8.47 4.74 -1.80
C LYS A 238 -8.16 3.25 -1.63
N THR A 239 -7.76 2.57 -2.71
CA THR A 239 -7.38 1.15 -2.66
C THR A 239 -6.20 0.92 -1.74
N ASN A 240 -5.16 1.75 -1.82
CA ASN A 240 -4.00 1.68 -0.92
C ASN A 240 -4.39 1.95 0.54
N ALA A 241 -5.13 3.03 0.81
CA ALA A 241 -5.58 3.38 2.16
C ALA A 241 -6.45 2.28 2.79
N ASN A 242 -7.38 1.71 2.02
CA ASN A 242 -8.19 0.57 2.45
C ASN A 242 -7.33 -0.66 2.72
N THR A 243 -6.40 -0.99 1.82
CA THR A 243 -5.48 -2.14 2.00
C THR A 243 -4.68 -1.99 3.29
N LEU A 244 -4.17 -0.80 3.58
CA LEU A 244 -3.44 -0.50 4.82
C LEU A 244 -4.34 -0.63 6.06
N ALA A 245 -5.60 -0.19 5.98
CA ALA A 245 -6.54 -0.22 7.11
C ALA A 245 -7.06 -1.63 7.43
N THR A 246 -7.34 -2.44 6.40
CA THR A 246 -7.96 -3.76 6.56
C THR A 246 -7.00 -4.93 6.34
N SER A 247 -5.75 -4.67 5.96
CA SER A 247 -4.70 -5.64 5.70
C SER A 247 -3.32 -4.98 5.81
N PHE A 248 -2.41 -5.28 4.89
CA PHE A 248 -1.06 -4.71 4.81
C PHE A 248 -0.57 -4.64 3.37
N VAL A 249 0.43 -3.78 3.13
CA VAL A 249 1.27 -3.79 1.92
C VAL A 249 2.50 -4.64 2.22
N LYS A 250 2.81 -5.61 1.35
CA LYS A 250 3.98 -6.48 1.46
C LYS A 250 5.09 -5.99 0.54
N GLU A 251 6.25 -5.76 1.10
CA GLU A 251 7.47 -5.34 0.41
C GLU A 251 8.50 -6.48 0.47
N VAL A 252 8.64 -7.18 -0.65
CA VAL A 252 9.59 -8.28 -0.80
C VAL A 252 11.00 -7.74 -0.88
N LEU A 253 11.95 -8.36 -0.18
CA LEU A 253 13.34 -7.92 -0.23
C LEU A 253 13.96 -8.20 -1.59
N VAL A 254 14.70 -7.22 -2.11
CA VAL A 254 15.40 -7.32 -3.40
C VAL A 254 16.86 -6.96 -3.22
N LYS A 255 17.78 -7.82 -3.71
CA LYS A 255 19.23 -7.63 -3.55
C LYS A 255 19.72 -6.24 -3.97
N ASN A 256 19.20 -5.69 -5.07
CA ASN A 256 19.63 -4.40 -5.62
C ASN A 256 19.25 -3.18 -4.75
N LYS A 257 18.43 -3.36 -3.73
CA LYS A 257 18.12 -2.32 -2.73
C LYS A 257 19.12 -2.30 -1.56
N LEU A 258 20.06 -3.24 -1.52
CA LEU A 258 21.23 -3.18 -0.66
C LEU A 258 22.32 -2.32 -1.31
N THR A 259 22.84 -1.34 -0.57
CA THR A 259 23.90 -0.43 -1.03
C THR A 259 25.02 -0.35 0.00
N GLY A 260 26.19 0.16 -0.41
CA GLY A 260 27.35 0.31 0.49
C GLY A 260 27.96 -1.02 0.97
N ILE A 261 27.71 -2.12 0.24
CA ILE A 261 28.28 -3.43 0.56
C ILE A 261 29.75 -3.46 0.13
N ASP A 262 30.64 -3.84 1.04
CA ASP A 262 32.06 -4.06 0.73
C ASP A 262 32.30 -5.33 -0.10
N THR A 263 33.44 -5.41 -0.78
CA THR A 263 33.77 -6.56 -1.66
C THR A 263 33.95 -7.87 -0.90
N THR A 264 34.27 -7.81 0.40
CA THR A 264 34.47 -9.00 1.25
C THR A 264 33.17 -9.68 1.65
N ASN A 265 32.07 -8.92 1.75
CA ASN A 265 30.74 -9.37 2.16
C ASN A 265 29.72 -9.46 1.00
N ASN A 266 30.19 -9.30 -0.25
CA ASN A 266 29.35 -9.34 -1.45
C ASN A 266 29.36 -10.68 -2.19
N ARG A 267 29.54 -11.82 -1.51
CA ARG A 267 29.43 -13.12 -2.18
C ARG A 267 27.98 -13.46 -2.50
N GLU A 268 27.77 -14.26 -3.54
CA GLU A 268 26.46 -14.86 -3.83
C GLU A 268 26.06 -15.81 -2.70
N GLN A 269 24.76 -16.00 -2.48
CA GLN A 269 24.31 -17.04 -1.55
C GLN A 269 24.79 -18.43 -2.00
N PRO A 270 24.99 -19.38 -1.06
CA PRO A 270 25.44 -20.71 -1.43
C PRO A 270 24.54 -21.41 -2.45
N GLY A 271 25.16 -21.98 -3.50
CA GLY A 271 24.43 -22.55 -4.62
C GLY A 271 23.58 -23.76 -4.23
N ASN A 272 24.04 -24.53 -3.24
CA ASN A 272 23.42 -25.77 -2.78
C ASN A 272 22.41 -25.56 -1.63
N TYR A 273 22.21 -24.34 -1.15
CA TYR A 273 21.16 -24.09 -0.17
C TYR A 273 19.78 -24.09 -0.82
N SER A 274 18.80 -24.61 -0.10
CA SER A 274 17.38 -24.43 -0.41
C SER A 274 16.73 -23.50 0.61
N PHE A 275 16.91 -23.81 1.88
CA PHE A 275 16.57 -22.93 2.98
C PHE A 275 17.62 -21.84 3.17
N VAL A 276 17.14 -20.68 3.59
CA VAL A 276 17.93 -19.46 3.79
C VAL A 276 17.76 -18.92 5.21
N GLY A 277 17.20 -19.73 6.10
CA GLY A 277 17.17 -19.51 7.54
C GLY A 277 17.50 -20.83 8.22
N TYR A 278 18.41 -20.79 9.20
CA TYR A 278 18.83 -21.98 9.95
C TYR A 278 18.64 -21.76 11.44
N SER A 279 18.21 -22.79 12.17
CA SER A 279 18.02 -22.75 13.63
C SER A 279 19.28 -23.12 14.43
N VAL A 280 20.43 -23.09 13.76
CA VAL A 280 21.78 -23.32 14.29
C VAL A 280 22.73 -22.36 13.58
N ASN A 281 23.95 -22.19 14.12
CA ASN A 281 24.94 -21.29 13.54
C ASN A 281 25.18 -21.60 12.06
N ALA A 282 24.92 -20.63 11.19
CA ALA A 282 25.12 -20.76 9.75
C ALA A 282 26.57 -20.40 9.34
N THR A 283 27.55 -20.89 10.09
CA THR A 283 28.97 -20.52 9.96
C THR A 283 29.81 -21.70 9.48
N ASN A 284 30.84 -21.43 8.68
CA ASN A 284 31.91 -22.40 8.38
C ASN A 284 33.13 -22.04 9.25
N ASN A 285 33.64 -22.95 10.08
CA ASN A 285 34.77 -22.67 10.99
C ASN A 285 34.61 -21.39 11.84
N ASN A 286 33.39 -21.08 12.29
CA ASN A 286 33.02 -19.86 13.04
C ASN A 286 33.10 -18.54 12.26
N GLU A 287 33.41 -18.58 10.96
CA GLU A 287 33.36 -17.42 10.06
C GLU A 287 31.91 -17.07 9.73
N ILE A 288 31.60 -15.78 9.79
CA ILE A 288 30.29 -15.23 9.44
C ILE A 288 30.07 -15.41 7.93
N PRO A 289 28.84 -15.71 7.47
CA PRO A 289 28.46 -15.59 6.07
C PRO A 289 28.97 -14.31 5.42
N ASN A 290 29.72 -14.47 4.32
CA ASN A 290 30.20 -13.36 3.51
C ASN A 290 29.27 -13.03 2.34
N TRP A 291 27.98 -13.40 2.48
CA TRP A 291 26.90 -13.04 1.57
C TRP A 291 25.83 -12.28 2.35
N ASN A 292 25.33 -11.19 1.78
CA ASN A 292 24.38 -10.31 2.47
C ASN A 292 22.92 -10.56 2.10
N PHE A 293 22.64 -11.28 1.02
CA PHE A 293 21.28 -11.54 0.56
C PHE A 293 21.11 -13.00 0.19
N ALA A 294 19.98 -13.58 0.59
CA ALA A 294 19.62 -14.94 0.25
C ALA A 294 18.11 -15.04 -0.01
N GLN A 295 17.73 -15.90 -0.96
CA GLN A 295 16.34 -16.20 -1.29
C GLN A 295 16.18 -17.71 -1.43
N ARG A 296 15.08 -18.25 -0.86
CA ARG A 296 14.78 -19.67 -0.89
C ARG A 296 14.85 -20.21 -2.33
N LYS A 297 15.49 -21.35 -2.49
CA LYS A 297 15.64 -22.06 -3.76
C LYS A 297 14.83 -23.34 -3.75
N VAL A 298 14.10 -23.59 -4.83
CA VAL A 298 13.33 -24.82 -5.03
C VAL A 298 14.09 -25.75 -5.97
N TRP A 299 14.12 -27.02 -5.63
CA TRP A 299 14.82 -28.05 -6.38
C TRP A 299 13.82 -29.01 -7.04
N THR A 300 14.31 -29.83 -7.95
CA THR A 300 13.60 -31.00 -8.46
C THR A 300 14.43 -32.24 -8.18
N SER A 301 13.77 -33.40 -8.10
CA SER A 301 14.41 -34.69 -7.88
C SER A 301 14.03 -35.65 -9.01
N ASP A 302 15.03 -36.26 -9.65
CA ASP A 302 14.86 -37.33 -10.63
C ASP A 302 15.81 -38.47 -10.30
N ASN A 303 15.26 -39.68 -10.09
CA ASN A 303 16.01 -40.90 -9.76
C ASN A 303 17.03 -40.73 -8.61
N GLY A 304 16.67 -39.98 -7.57
CA GLY A 304 17.51 -39.76 -6.38
C GLY A 304 18.62 -38.71 -6.56
N ARG A 305 18.69 -38.04 -7.71
CA ARG A 305 19.59 -36.90 -7.96
C ARG A 305 18.78 -35.61 -8.01
N THR A 306 19.33 -34.55 -7.42
CA THR A 306 18.62 -33.26 -7.33
C THR A 306 19.28 -32.19 -8.17
N SER A 307 18.48 -31.41 -8.89
CA SER A 307 18.92 -30.23 -9.63
C SER A 307 18.13 -29.00 -9.21
N LEU A 308 18.77 -27.84 -9.28
CA LEU A 308 18.11 -26.57 -8.99
C LEU A 308 17.10 -26.28 -10.10
N ILE A 309 15.88 -25.83 -9.73
CA ILE A 309 14.95 -25.32 -10.72
C ILE A 309 15.42 -23.91 -11.06
N SER A 310 16.08 -23.77 -12.22
CA SER A 310 16.36 -22.46 -12.79
C SER A 310 15.04 -21.82 -13.19
N SER A 311 14.82 -20.57 -12.77
CA SER A 311 13.78 -19.71 -13.34
C SER A 311 14.19 -19.38 -14.78
N THR A 312 13.98 -20.32 -15.70
CA THR A 312 14.32 -20.16 -17.12
C THR A 312 13.24 -19.34 -17.81
N SER A 313 13.28 -18.03 -17.56
CA SER A 313 12.85 -16.95 -18.45
C SER A 313 12.83 -15.66 -17.63
N ASP A 314 13.30 -14.57 -18.22
CA ASP A 314 13.27 -13.22 -17.64
C ASP A 314 11.85 -12.71 -17.31
N ASN A 315 10.80 -13.52 -17.58
CA ASN A 315 9.39 -13.25 -17.31
C ASN A 315 8.72 -14.29 -16.37
N SER A 316 9.44 -15.26 -15.79
CA SER A 316 8.85 -16.17 -14.80
C SER A 316 8.96 -15.61 -13.38
N SER A 317 7.83 -15.50 -12.68
CA SER A 317 7.82 -15.11 -11.27
C SER A 317 8.62 -16.13 -10.43
N THR A 318 9.35 -15.64 -9.43
CA THR A 318 10.07 -16.51 -8.49
C THR A 318 9.08 -17.42 -7.77
N LEU A 319 9.39 -18.72 -7.66
CA LEU A 319 8.51 -19.71 -7.01
C LEU A 319 8.24 -19.41 -5.51
N THR A 320 9.09 -18.59 -4.90
CA THR A 320 9.01 -18.20 -3.49
C THR A 320 9.61 -16.82 -3.31
N GLU A 321 8.98 -16.01 -2.46
CA GLU A 321 9.43 -14.67 -2.10
C GLU A 321 10.17 -14.64 -0.75
N VAL A 322 10.39 -15.79 -0.11
CA VAL A 322 11.10 -15.85 1.18
C VAL A 322 12.57 -15.53 0.98
N SER A 323 12.95 -14.35 1.45
CA SER A 323 14.30 -13.80 1.36
C SER A 323 14.75 -13.21 2.68
N TRP A 324 16.06 -13.16 2.87
CA TRP A 324 16.71 -12.58 4.04
C TRP A 324 17.84 -11.66 3.59
N ILE A 325 17.95 -10.52 4.25
CA ILE A 325 19.21 -9.83 4.38
C ILE A 325 19.95 -10.52 5.53
N TYR A 326 21.05 -11.18 5.22
CA TYR A 326 21.86 -11.94 6.18
C TYR A 326 22.70 -11.04 7.08
N SER A 327 23.11 -9.89 6.55
CA SER A 327 23.93 -8.94 7.25
C SER A 327 23.83 -7.56 6.59
N LEU A 328 23.93 -6.52 7.42
CA LEU A 328 24.19 -5.14 7.00
C LEU A 328 25.61 -4.75 7.46
N SER A 329 26.57 -5.66 7.29
CA SER A 329 27.97 -5.48 7.67
C SER A 329 28.74 -4.68 6.62
N GLY A 330 29.53 -3.73 7.11
CA GLY A 330 30.32 -2.81 6.30
C GLY A 330 29.94 -1.37 6.61
N ALA A 331 30.93 -0.48 6.70
CA ALA A 331 30.67 0.93 6.94
C ALA A 331 29.81 1.50 5.81
N GLY A 332 28.66 2.07 6.17
CA GLY A 332 27.71 2.65 5.20
C GLY A 332 26.84 1.64 4.46
N THR A 333 26.86 0.35 4.83
CA THR A 333 25.91 -0.62 4.27
C THR A 333 24.48 -0.30 4.71
N LYS A 334 23.56 -0.27 3.74
CA LYS A 334 22.16 0.09 3.95
C LYS A 334 21.23 -0.78 3.14
N TYR A 335 20.00 -0.92 3.61
CA TYR A 335 18.87 -1.39 2.82
C TYR A 335 17.80 -0.31 2.71
N SER A 336 17.45 0.11 1.49
CA SER A 336 16.50 1.19 1.24
C SER A 336 15.21 0.69 0.60
N LEU A 337 14.07 1.11 1.13
CA LEU A 337 12.75 0.76 0.65
C LEU A 337 11.92 2.03 0.42
N THR A 338 11.39 2.18 -0.80
CA THR A 338 10.41 3.22 -1.14
C THR A 338 9.03 2.59 -1.32
N PHE A 339 8.01 3.19 -0.72
CA PHE A 339 6.61 2.74 -0.79
C PHE A 339 5.64 3.91 -0.86
N ASN A 340 4.48 3.69 -1.47
CA ASN A 340 3.39 4.67 -1.50
C ASN A 340 2.46 4.45 -0.30
N TYR A 341 2.06 5.55 0.33
CA TYR A 341 1.25 5.53 1.53
C TYR A 341 0.23 6.67 1.52
N TYR A 342 -1.05 6.31 1.55
CA TYR A 342 -2.18 7.25 1.52
C TYR A 342 -3.10 7.15 2.76
N GLY A 343 -2.66 6.41 3.79
CA GLY A 343 -3.35 6.27 5.07
C GLY A 343 -3.05 7.41 6.08
N PRO A 344 -3.31 7.21 7.37
CA PRO A 344 -2.98 8.15 8.46
C PRO A 344 -1.49 8.40 8.58
N SER A 345 -1.04 9.58 9.04
CA SER A 345 0.39 9.93 9.17
C SER A 345 1.22 9.04 10.11
N THR A 346 0.58 8.09 10.80
CA THR A 346 1.18 7.00 11.57
C THR A 346 0.87 5.65 10.95
N GLY A 347 1.80 4.71 11.02
CA GLY A 347 1.61 3.33 10.56
C GLY A 347 2.51 2.35 11.33
N TYR A 348 2.36 1.06 11.03
CA TYR A 348 3.09 -0.02 11.68
C TYR A 348 3.83 -0.85 10.63
N LEU A 349 5.14 -1.03 10.85
CA LEU A 349 6.00 -1.85 10.02
C LEU A 349 6.41 -3.10 10.78
N TYR A 350 6.20 -4.26 10.13
CA TYR A 350 6.59 -5.56 10.65
C TYR A 350 7.60 -6.22 9.72
N PHE A 351 8.55 -6.96 10.29
CA PHE A 351 9.45 -7.83 9.53
C PHE A 351 9.99 -8.96 10.42
N PRO A 352 10.19 -10.17 9.90
CA PRO A 352 10.81 -11.24 10.67
C PRO A 352 12.30 -10.97 10.84
N TYR A 353 12.85 -11.32 12.00
CA TYR A 353 14.28 -11.18 12.31
C TYR A 353 14.82 -12.31 13.19
N LYS A 354 16.13 -12.57 13.06
CA LYS A 354 16.85 -13.57 13.87
C LYS A 354 18.37 -13.36 13.83
N LEU A 355 19.13 -14.11 14.64
CA LEU A 355 20.60 -14.15 14.52
C LEU A 355 21.08 -15.19 13.52
N VAL A 356 22.24 -14.90 12.91
CA VAL A 356 23.02 -15.86 12.11
C VAL A 356 23.86 -16.77 13.01
N LYS A 357 24.40 -16.19 14.09
CA LYS A 357 25.39 -16.78 14.98
C LYS A 357 25.11 -16.39 16.43
N GLU A 358 25.22 -17.34 17.34
CA GLU A 358 24.88 -17.18 18.75
C GLU A 358 25.79 -16.17 19.48
N GLY A 359 27.07 -16.11 19.09
CA GLY A 359 28.05 -15.20 19.69
C GLY A 359 27.78 -13.69 19.45
N ASP A 360 26.83 -13.34 18.59
CA ASP A 360 26.52 -11.94 18.26
C ASP A 360 25.39 -11.37 19.16
N GLU A 361 24.82 -12.16 20.06
CA GLU A 361 23.67 -11.83 20.91
C GLU A 361 23.80 -10.50 21.69
N ASN A 362 25.02 -10.14 22.12
CA ASN A 362 25.26 -8.93 22.91
C ASN A 362 25.66 -7.71 22.05
N ASN A 363 25.80 -7.91 20.74
CA ASN A 363 26.26 -6.91 19.79
C ASN A 363 25.17 -6.49 18.82
N VAL A 364 23.94 -6.98 18.99
CA VAL A 364 22.83 -6.69 18.10
C VAL A 364 22.52 -5.19 18.12
N ALA A 365 22.44 -4.59 16.94
CA ALA A 365 21.82 -3.29 16.77
C ALA A 365 21.30 -3.12 15.34
N LEU A 366 20.19 -2.40 15.22
CA LEU A 366 19.58 -2.01 13.96
C LEU A 366 18.98 -0.63 14.15
N GLN A 367 19.14 0.23 13.16
CA GLN A 367 18.50 1.55 13.14
C GLN A 367 17.83 1.78 11.79
N TYR A 368 16.91 2.74 11.75
CA TYR A 368 16.32 3.20 10.50
C TYR A 368 16.20 4.72 10.43
N THR A 369 16.19 5.25 9.21
CA THR A 369 15.75 6.62 8.93
C THR A 369 14.47 6.56 8.09
N LEU A 370 13.50 7.43 8.39
CA LEU A 370 12.30 7.59 7.59
C LEU A 370 12.33 8.97 6.92
N ASN A 371 12.18 9.00 5.60
CA ASN A 371 12.11 10.21 4.78
C ASN A 371 13.30 11.16 4.98
N SER A 372 14.50 10.60 5.12
CA SER A 372 15.74 11.33 5.43
C SER A 372 15.72 12.08 6.77
N GLY A 373 14.84 11.69 7.70
CA GLY A 373 14.84 12.18 9.07
C GLY A 373 15.98 11.59 9.91
N SER A 374 15.96 11.91 11.20
CA SER A 374 16.91 11.39 12.18
C SER A 374 16.84 9.86 12.29
N ALA A 375 17.99 9.24 12.54
CA ALA A 375 18.07 7.81 12.81
C ALA A 375 17.30 7.46 14.09
N GLN A 376 16.53 6.38 14.02
CA GLN A 376 15.80 5.80 15.14
C GLN A 376 16.28 4.37 15.36
N GLU A 377 16.50 4.00 16.62
CA GLU A 377 16.93 2.65 16.98
C GLU A 377 15.75 1.68 16.94
N VAL A 378 15.99 0.47 16.44
CA VAL A 378 15.09 -0.67 16.61
C VAL A 378 15.45 -1.32 17.94
N ASN A 379 14.65 -1.04 18.95
CA ASN A 379 14.92 -1.51 20.31
C ASN A 379 14.60 -3.01 20.45
N PHE A 380 15.62 -3.77 20.86
CA PHE A 380 15.48 -5.18 21.22
C PHE A 380 15.60 -5.34 22.75
N ALA A 381 14.85 -6.30 23.30
CA ALA A 381 14.97 -6.70 24.70
C ALA A 381 16.37 -7.28 24.96
N PRO A 382 16.92 -7.11 26.16
CA PRO A 382 18.20 -7.70 26.52
C PRO A 382 18.11 -9.23 26.59
N THR A 383 19.21 -9.91 26.28
CA THR A 383 19.32 -11.37 26.40
C THR A 383 19.31 -11.79 27.87
N VAL A 384 18.21 -12.37 28.35
CA VAL A 384 18.13 -12.90 29.72
C VAL A 384 18.87 -14.24 29.79
N LYS A 385 20.11 -14.25 30.29
CA LYS A 385 20.80 -15.49 30.64
C LYS A 385 20.24 -16.01 31.96
N THR A 386 19.36 -17.00 31.92
CA THR A 386 18.94 -17.71 33.14
C THR A 386 20.10 -18.63 33.57
N SER A 387 20.97 -18.14 34.46
CA SER A 387 21.98 -18.96 35.11
C SER A 387 21.33 -19.85 36.16
N VAL A 388 20.95 -21.08 35.78
CA VAL A 388 20.71 -22.15 36.77
C VAL A 388 22.05 -22.74 37.18
N SER A 389 22.75 -22.05 38.08
CA SER A 389 23.85 -22.65 38.81
C SER A 389 23.26 -23.41 40.01
N ALA A 390 22.97 -24.69 39.79
CA ALA A 390 22.97 -25.66 40.86
C ALA A 390 24.43 -26.02 41.15
N ASP A 391 25.02 -25.46 42.21
CA ASP A 391 25.91 -26.24 43.05
C ASP A 391 25.98 -25.68 44.48
N SER A 392 26.00 -26.62 45.41
CA SER A 392 26.10 -26.40 46.84
C SER A 392 27.58 -26.25 47.20
N SER A 393 27.94 -25.22 47.96
CA SER A 393 28.96 -25.24 49.02
C SER A 393 29.18 -23.82 49.54
N GLY A 394 29.08 -23.64 50.86
CA GLY A 394 29.24 -22.35 51.50
C GLY A 394 30.71 -21.90 51.59
N ASP A 395 30.93 -20.60 51.49
CA ASP A 395 31.68 -19.85 52.52
C ASP A 395 31.36 -18.35 52.39
N SER A 396 31.42 -17.65 53.51
CA SER A 396 31.03 -16.25 53.68
C SER A 396 32.23 -15.32 53.49
N ASN A 397 32.13 -14.30 52.63
CA ASN A 397 32.36 -12.87 52.93
C ASN A 397 32.85 -12.02 51.74
N ASN A 398 32.33 -10.79 51.74
CA ASN A 398 32.75 -9.54 51.09
C ASN A 398 32.37 -9.24 49.62
N GLN A 399 31.28 -8.44 49.53
CA GLN A 399 31.21 -7.10 48.91
C GLN A 399 31.92 -6.90 47.57
N THR A 400 31.12 -6.74 46.50
CA THR A 400 30.99 -5.46 45.78
C THR A 400 29.65 -5.48 45.03
N GLU A 401 28.63 -4.83 45.60
CA GLU A 401 27.39 -4.50 44.90
C GLU A 401 27.70 -3.43 43.85
N SER A 402 27.61 -3.78 42.57
CA SER A 402 27.39 -2.79 41.51
C SER A 402 25.96 -2.98 41.03
N ALA A 403 25.14 -1.98 41.35
CA ALA A 403 23.71 -1.96 41.10
C ALA A 403 23.40 -2.30 39.64
N ALA A 404 22.72 -3.42 39.44
CA ALA A 404 21.92 -3.60 38.24
C ALA A 404 20.80 -2.55 38.31
N GLU A 405 20.93 -1.48 37.52
CA GLU A 405 19.79 -0.61 37.24
C GLU A 405 18.72 -1.47 36.56
N THR A 406 17.77 -1.94 37.34
CA THR A 406 16.49 -2.46 36.87
C THR A 406 15.75 -1.33 36.16
N MET A 407 16.03 -1.19 34.86
CA MET A 407 15.18 -0.42 33.96
C MET A 407 13.80 -1.08 33.90
N PRO A 408 12.71 -0.30 33.92
CA PRO A 408 11.36 -0.83 33.91
C PRO A 408 11.11 -1.58 32.60
N VAL A 409 10.57 -2.80 32.71
CA VAL A 409 10.13 -3.60 31.55
C VAL A 409 8.98 -2.85 30.89
N THR A 410 9.28 -2.05 29.86
CA THR A 410 8.26 -1.47 29.00
C THR A 410 7.81 -2.52 27.99
N SER A 411 6.50 -2.63 27.81
CA SER A 411 5.81 -3.59 26.91
C SER A 411 6.07 -3.38 25.40
N ASP A 412 7.05 -2.54 25.04
CA ASP A 412 7.27 -2.03 23.67
C ASP A 412 8.58 -2.50 23.03
N LEU A 413 9.36 -3.35 23.71
CA LEU A 413 10.62 -3.87 23.17
C LEU A 413 10.39 -5.11 22.28
N ASN A 414 11.09 -5.17 21.15
CA ASN A 414 11.11 -6.38 20.32
C ASN A 414 11.88 -7.49 21.05
N PRO A 415 11.46 -8.77 21.02
CA PRO A 415 12.19 -9.84 21.71
C PRO A 415 13.69 -9.92 21.35
N ALA A 416 14.55 -10.33 22.28
CA ALA A 416 15.96 -10.56 21.98
C ALA A 416 16.08 -11.57 20.83
N PRO A 417 16.81 -11.26 19.73
CA PRO A 417 16.96 -12.20 18.64
C PRO A 417 17.82 -13.40 19.07
N THR A 418 17.43 -14.58 18.62
CA THR A 418 18.18 -15.82 18.85
C THR A 418 18.53 -16.46 17.50
N VAL A 419 19.40 -17.47 17.53
CA VAL A 419 19.66 -18.31 16.35
C VAL A 419 18.51 -19.31 16.13
N SER A 420 17.89 -19.80 17.19
CA SER A 420 16.89 -20.87 17.16
C SER A 420 15.51 -20.45 16.67
N ASP A 421 15.20 -19.15 16.72
CA ASP A 421 13.84 -18.62 16.56
C ASP A 421 13.79 -17.53 15.49
N ILE A 422 12.59 -17.33 14.93
CA ILE A 422 12.25 -16.20 14.09
C ILE A 422 11.29 -15.33 14.91
N ASN A 423 11.77 -14.16 15.32
CA ASN A 423 10.94 -13.15 15.95
C ASN A 423 10.37 -12.22 14.88
N ILE A 424 9.39 -11.39 15.24
CA ILE A 424 8.78 -10.40 14.34
C ILE A 424 8.93 -9.04 14.99
N ALA A 425 9.65 -8.15 14.31
CA ALA A 425 9.82 -6.79 14.77
C ALA A 425 8.52 -6.03 14.51
N LYS A 426 8.21 -5.07 15.37
CA LYS A 426 7.09 -4.14 15.21
C LYS A 426 7.59 -2.74 15.47
N LEU A 427 7.51 -1.90 14.45
CA LEU A 427 7.90 -0.50 14.52
C LEU A 427 6.67 0.37 14.32
N THR A 428 6.50 1.36 15.20
CA THR A 428 5.53 2.45 14.98
C THR A 428 6.23 3.54 14.18
N LEU A 429 5.77 3.76 12.95
CA LEU A 429 6.25 4.82 12.08
C LEU A 429 5.38 6.06 12.28
N SER A 430 6.01 7.21 12.48
CA SER A 430 5.37 8.53 12.55
C SER A 430 5.86 9.43 11.44
N ASN A 431 5.10 10.47 11.08
CA ASN A 431 5.44 11.43 10.01
C ASN A 431 5.53 10.78 8.62
N LEU A 432 4.66 9.80 8.35
CA LEU A 432 4.45 9.29 7.00
C LEU A 432 3.87 10.40 6.13
N LYS A 433 4.51 10.63 4.99
CA LYS A 433 4.10 11.62 3.99
C LYS A 433 2.97 11.04 3.14
N PHE A 434 2.09 11.92 2.66
CA PHE A 434 1.12 11.55 1.63
C PHE A 434 1.86 11.20 0.33
N GLY A 435 1.67 10.00 -0.19
CA GLY A 435 2.36 9.50 -1.38
C GLY A 435 3.64 8.76 -1.04
N SER A 436 4.75 9.11 -1.70
CA SER A 436 5.99 8.34 -1.62
C SER A 436 6.74 8.57 -0.31
N ASN A 437 7.14 7.47 0.33
CA ASN A 437 7.95 7.43 1.54
C ASN A 437 9.16 6.53 1.33
N THR A 438 10.30 6.86 1.95
CA THR A 438 11.51 6.03 1.92
C THR A 438 11.95 5.71 3.34
N ILE A 439 12.19 4.44 3.63
CA ILE A 439 12.82 3.96 4.87
C ILE A 439 14.17 3.31 4.55
N GLU A 440 15.21 3.69 5.28
CA GLU A 440 16.54 3.08 5.16
C GLU A 440 16.93 2.39 6.45
N PHE A 441 17.33 1.11 6.38
CA PHE A 441 17.88 0.35 7.50
C PHE A 441 19.40 0.31 7.45
N SER A 442 20.05 0.45 8.60
CA SER A 442 21.51 0.32 8.74
C SER A 442 21.89 -0.18 10.14
N VAL A 443 23.18 -0.48 10.34
CA VAL A 443 23.75 -0.70 11.67
C VAL A 443 24.27 0.64 12.21
N PRO A 444 24.09 0.97 13.49
CA PRO A 444 24.78 2.10 14.12
C PRO A 444 26.30 1.97 13.99
N THR A 445 27.01 3.08 13.78
CA THR A 445 28.47 3.07 13.60
C THR A 445 29.24 2.95 14.91
N GLU A 446 28.61 3.29 16.04
CA GLU A 446 29.22 3.25 17.36
C GLU A 446 28.33 2.50 18.37
N PRO A 447 28.92 1.64 19.22
CA PRO A 447 30.30 1.13 19.13
C PRO A 447 30.54 0.30 17.86
N SER A 448 31.78 0.21 17.40
CA SER A 448 32.13 -0.41 16.10
C SER A 448 31.90 -1.93 16.00
N ASN A 449 31.56 -2.59 17.10
CA ASN A 449 31.34 -4.05 17.16
C ASN A 449 29.89 -4.48 16.93
N LYS A 450 28.99 -3.55 16.56
CA LYS A 450 27.57 -3.85 16.36
C LYS A 450 27.29 -4.70 15.13
N VAL A 451 26.27 -5.54 15.22
CA VAL A 451 25.86 -6.50 14.18
C VAL A 451 24.35 -6.39 13.96
N ALA A 452 23.92 -6.27 12.69
CA ALA A 452 22.50 -6.37 12.37
C ALA A 452 22.00 -7.82 12.57
N PRO A 453 20.78 -8.03 13.09
CA PRO A 453 20.13 -9.31 12.92
C PRO A 453 19.85 -9.56 11.43
N MET A 454 19.65 -10.83 11.05
CA MET A 454 19.02 -11.13 9.77
C MET A 454 17.63 -10.52 9.76
N ILE A 455 17.23 -9.87 8.68
CA ILE A 455 15.89 -9.31 8.51
C ILE A 455 15.25 -9.80 7.22
N GLY A 456 13.95 -10.07 7.26
CA GLY A 456 13.17 -10.56 6.12
C GLY A 456 12.26 -9.51 5.50
N ASN A 457 11.29 -9.99 4.70
CA ASN A 457 10.30 -9.17 4.01
C ASN A 457 9.55 -8.25 4.98
N MET A 458 9.13 -7.11 4.44
CA MET A 458 8.56 -6.01 5.20
C MET A 458 7.05 -5.91 4.96
N TYR A 459 6.29 -5.59 6.00
CA TYR A 459 4.83 -5.57 5.98
C TYR A 459 4.34 -4.28 6.64
N LEU A 460 3.67 -3.42 5.87
CA LEU A 460 3.20 -2.11 6.32
C LEU A 460 1.68 -2.11 6.46
N THR A 461 1.16 -1.67 7.60
CA THR A 461 -0.28 -1.53 7.86
C THR A 461 -0.54 -0.23 8.62
N SER A 462 -1.73 0.37 8.48
CA SER A 462 -2.14 1.49 9.32
C SER A 462 -2.90 1.06 10.57
N ASN A 463 -3.17 -0.25 10.72
CA ASN A 463 -4.00 -0.77 11.79
C ASN A 463 -3.39 -2.02 12.44
N ILE A 464 -3.12 -1.92 13.74
CA ILE A 464 -2.56 -2.98 14.58
C ILE A 464 -3.43 -4.25 14.60
N ALA A 465 -4.74 -4.15 14.37
CA ALA A 465 -5.63 -5.30 14.30
C ALA A 465 -5.30 -6.27 13.14
N ASN A 466 -4.47 -5.84 12.18
CA ASN A 466 -4.02 -6.69 11.08
C ASN A 466 -2.81 -7.57 11.44
N GLU A 467 -2.30 -7.54 12.68
CA GLU A 467 -1.11 -8.27 13.12
C GLU A 467 -1.18 -9.78 12.80
N ALA A 468 -2.32 -10.43 13.09
CA ALA A 468 -2.50 -11.85 12.76
C ALA A 468 -2.41 -12.14 11.25
N LYS A 469 -2.91 -11.23 10.40
CA LYS A 469 -2.80 -11.36 8.93
C LYS A 469 -1.35 -11.19 8.46
N VAL A 470 -0.62 -10.27 9.07
CA VAL A 470 0.81 -10.09 8.82
C VAL A 470 1.58 -11.36 9.20
N TYR A 471 1.33 -11.91 10.39
CA TYR A 471 1.99 -13.14 10.86
C TYR A 471 1.65 -14.32 9.96
N ASN A 472 0.39 -14.40 9.53
CA ASN A 472 -0.05 -15.39 8.56
C ASN A 472 0.77 -15.31 7.27
N SER A 473 0.95 -14.11 6.71
CA SER A 473 1.74 -13.93 5.50
C SER A 473 3.23 -14.18 5.70
N ILE A 474 3.80 -13.85 6.86
CA ILE A 474 5.21 -14.15 7.19
C ILE A 474 5.42 -15.66 7.18
N PHE A 475 4.61 -16.41 7.92
CA PHE A 475 4.84 -17.84 8.11
C PHE A 475 4.07 -18.74 7.14
N GLY A 476 3.43 -18.16 6.12
CA GLY A 476 2.68 -18.91 5.11
C GLY A 476 1.44 -19.60 5.67
N ASN A 477 0.87 -19.10 6.76
CA ASN A 477 -0.37 -19.63 7.31
C ASN A 477 -1.55 -19.16 6.47
N VAL A 478 -2.40 -20.10 6.07
CA VAL A 478 -3.69 -19.86 5.44
C VAL A 478 -4.75 -20.21 6.47
N ASP A 479 -5.46 -19.19 6.94
CA ASP A 479 -6.62 -19.38 7.81
C ASP A 479 -7.76 -19.98 6.98
N ASN A 480 -8.13 -21.22 7.31
CA ASN A 480 -9.22 -21.97 6.70
C ASN A 480 -10.41 -22.10 7.66
N SER A 481 -10.47 -21.23 8.67
CA SER A 481 -11.55 -21.23 9.64
C SER A 481 -12.89 -20.85 9.00
N SER A 482 -13.93 -21.51 9.46
CA SER A 482 -15.33 -21.29 9.12
C SER A 482 -16.16 -21.34 10.40
N GLU A 483 -17.46 -21.09 10.30
CA GLU A 483 -18.37 -21.26 11.44
C GLU A 483 -18.35 -22.69 12.02
N ALA A 484 -18.06 -23.70 11.19
CA ALA A 484 -18.10 -25.11 11.58
C ALA A 484 -16.76 -25.69 12.06
N SER A 485 -15.63 -25.07 11.72
CA SER A 485 -14.30 -25.59 12.02
C SER A 485 -13.26 -24.48 12.05
N THR A 486 -12.34 -24.52 13.01
CA THR A 486 -11.19 -23.62 13.09
C THR A 486 -9.96 -24.39 12.62
N SER A 487 -9.33 -23.96 11.54
CA SER A 487 -8.12 -24.62 11.03
C SER A 487 -7.17 -23.66 10.33
N VAL A 488 -5.89 -24.01 10.34
CA VAL A 488 -4.82 -23.26 9.70
C VAL A 488 -3.90 -24.20 8.93
N THR A 489 -3.61 -23.87 7.68
CA THR A 489 -2.67 -24.63 6.84
C THR A 489 -1.39 -23.85 6.65
N VAL A 490 -0.24 -24.48 6.86
CA VAL A 490 1.07 -23.87 6.62
C VAL A 490 1.55 -24.21 5.22
N ASP A 491 1.64 -23.21 4.36
CA ASP A 491 2.29 -23.26 3.05
C ASP A 491 3.82 -23.19 3.23
N ILE A 492 4.47 -24.36 3.18
CA ILE A 492 5.90 -24.51 3.44
C ILE A 492 6.77 -23.82 2.38
N LEU A 493 6.22 -23.59 1.19
CA LEU A 493 6.93 -22.92 0.10
C LEU A 493 6.95 -21.41 0.32
N LYS A 494 5.85 -20.83 0.83
CA LYS A 494 5.69 -19.38 0.98
C LYS A 494 6.07 -18.83 2.36
N GLY A 495 6.03 -19.66 3.41
CA GLY A 495 6.31 -19.24 4.78
C GLY A 495 7.79 -19.20 5.15
N TYR A 496 8.18 -18.26 6.01
CA TYR A 496 9.48 -18.30 6.70
C TYR A 496 9.58 -19.54 7.60
N SER A 497 10.72 -20.23 7.54
CA SER A 497 10.94 -21.48 8.25
C SER A 497 12.44 -21.74 8.40
N LEU A 498 12.81 -22.65 9.31
CA LEU A 498 14.20 -22.95 9.63
C LEU A 498 14.55 -24.41 9.34
N ALA A 499 15.79 -24.66 8.97
CA ALA A 499 16.38 -26.00 8.96
C ALA A 499 17.62 -26.04 9.86
N THR A 500 18.06 -27.23 10.26
CA THR A 500 19.35 -27.40 10.97
C THR A 500 20.47 -27.93 10.08
N ASN A 501 20.15 -28.27 8.83
CA ASN A 501 21.12 -28.83 7.88
C ASN A 501 20.94 -28.23 6.49
N TRP A 502 22.04 -27.82 5.85
CA TRP A 502 22.06 -27.25 4.50
C TRP A 502 21.41 -28.13 3.42
N SER A 503 21.44 -29.45 3.63
CA SER A 503 20.96 -30.42 2.65
C SER A 503 19.46 -30.70 2.76
N THR A 504 18.79 -30.23 3.82
CA THR A 504 17.32 -30.17 3.90
C THR A 504 16.81 -29.20 2.84
N TYR A 505 15.75 -29.55 2.11
CA TYR A 505 15.35 -28.76 0.95
C TYR A 505 13.91 -28.90 0.53
N VAL A 506 13.39 -27.85 -0.11
CA VAL A 506 12.10 -27.86 -0.79
C VAL A 506 12.29 -28.41 -2.19
N THR A 507 11.52 -29.43 -2.53
CA THR A 507 11.53 -30.07 -3.85
C THR A 507 10.15 -30.05 -4.48
N ARG A 508 10.13 -29.79 -5.78
CA ARG A 508 8.93 -29.89 -6.61
C ARG A 508 8.79 -31.32 -7.12
N PHE A 509 7.59 -31.86 -6.99
CA PHE A 509 7.14 -33.08 -7.63
C PHE A 509 5.95 -32.75 -8.54
N MET A 510 5.86 -33.46 -9.67
CA MET A 510 4.78 -33.31 -10.65
C MET A 510 4.24 -34.69 -10.98
N ASN A 511 2.98 -34.76 -11.43
CA ASN A 511 2.34 -36.01 -11.86
C ASN A 511 2.33 -37.09 -10.76
N LEU A 512 2.14 -36.69 -9.50
CA LEU A 512 1.96 -37.63 -8.40
C LEU A 512 0.53 -38.16 -8.40
N THR A 513 0.38 -39.47 -8.33
CA THR A 513 -0.91 -40.12 -8.06
C THR A 513 -1.40 -39.71 -6.66
N ASN A 514 -2.71 -39.57 -6.49
CA ASN A 514 -3.38 -39.10 -5.27
C ASN A 514 -3.08 -37.63 -4.87
N SER A 515 -2.45 -36.83 -5.73
CA SER A 515 -2.43 -35.38 -5.51
C SER A 515 -3.82 -34.78 -5.75
N MET A 516 -4.11 -33.63 -5.12
CA MET A 516 -5.40 -32.93 -5.25
C MET A 516 -5.17 -31.45 -5.63
N PRO A 517 -5.68 -30.98 -6.80
CA PRO A 517 -6.31 -31.79 -7.87
C PRO A 517 -5.35 -32.83 -8.44
N GLU A 518 -5.87 -33.85 -9.13
CA GLU A 518 -5.06 -34.97 -9.63
C GLU A 518 -3.89 -34.49 -10.49
N ASN A 519 -2.71 -35.06 -10.26
CA ASN A 519 -1.44 -34.71 -10.89
C ASN A 519 -0.97 -33.26 -10.66
N ALA A 520 -1.48 -32.58 -9.61
CA ALA A 520 -1.04 -31.25 -9.25
C ALA A 520 0.46 -31.19 -8.91
N THR A 521 1.06 -30.03 -9.18
CA THR A 521 2.41 -29.72 -8.71
C THR A 521 2.41 -29.69 -7.19
N THR A 522 3.24 -30.52 -6.57
CA THR A 522 3.34 -30.66 -5.11
C THR A 522 4.74 -30.28 -4.66
N TYR A 523 4.83 -29.44 -3.63
CA TYR A 523 6.10 -29.06 -3.01
C TYR A 523 6.23 -29.79 -1.69
N LEU A 524 7.34 -30.51 -1.51
CA LEU A 524 7.63 -31.26 -0.30
C LEU A 524 9.00 -30.85 0.26
N VAL A 525 9.13 -30.86 1.59
CA VAL A 525 10.42 -30.75 2.27
C VAL A 525 10.97 -32.15 2.48
N GLY A 526 12.13 -32.41 1.91
CA GLY A 526 12.84 -33.67 2.07
C GLY A 526 14.01 -33.57 3.01
N PHE A 527 14.61 -34.73 3.29
CA PHE A 527 15.90 -34.79 3.98
C PHE A 527 15.81 -34.17 5.39
N ILE A 528 14.74 -34.51 6.10
CA ILE A 528 14.60 -34.31 7.55
C ILE A 528 14.98 -35.63 8.20
N GLY A 529 15.81 -35.59 9.25
CA GLY A 529 16.37 -36.81 9.83
C GLY A 529 17.54 -37.42 9.02
N GLY A 530 18.11 -38.49 9.56
CA GLY A 530 19.19 -39.24 8.94
C GLY A 530 20.53 -38.50 8.77
N GLN A 531 21.52 -39.20 8.21
CA GLN A 531 22.91 -38.73 8.10
C GLN A 531 23.40 -38.51 6.67
N LEU A 532 22.59 -38.88 5.67
CA LEU A 532 23.00 -38.80 4.27
C LEU A 532 22.91 -37.36 3.75
N ALA A 533 23.90 -36.97 2.96
CA ALA A 533 23.88 -35.71 2.23
C ALA A 533 23.09 -35.85 0.92
N ARG A 534 22.54 -34.73 0.45
CA ARG A 534 21.82 -34.69 -0.84
C ARG A 534 22.80 -34.80 -2.00
N THR A 535 22.52 -35.72 -2.93
CA THR A 535 23.29 -35.87 -4.18
C THR A 535 22.80 -34.90 -5.23
N THR A 536 23.68 -34.02 -5.71
CA THR A 536 23.35 -32.99 -6.70
C THR A 536 23.84 -33.33 -8.11
N VAL A 537 23.13 -32.85 -9.13
CA VAL A 537 23.55 -32.97 -10.54
C VAL A 537 24.41 -31.76 -10.93
N GLY A 538 25.54 -32.01 -11.59
CA GLY A 538 26.40 -30.96 -12.13
C GLY A 538 27.24 -30.21 -11.09
N SER A 539 28.01 -29.23 -11.55
CA SER A 539 28.75 -28.30 -10.69
C SER A 539 27.81 -27.24 -10.13
N ILE A 540 27.86 -27.02 -8.81
CA ILE A 540 27.09 -25.97 -8.13
C ILE A 540 28.07 -24.87 -7.70
N PRO A 541 27.86 -23.61 -8.16
CA PRO A 541 28.72 -22.49 -7.76
C PRO A 541 28.55 -22.16 -6.27
N ASN A 542 29.60 -21.60 -5.67
CA ASN A 542 29.63 -21.19 -4.26
C ASN A 542 29.05 -22.24 -3.30
N ARG A 543 29.51 -23.49 -3.40
CA ARG A 543 29.01 -24.57 -2.56
C ARG A 543 29.44 -24.37 -1.10
N ASN A 544 28.49 -24.40 -0.16
CA ASN A 544 28.75 -24.39 1.28
C ASN A 544 28.01 -25.57 1.93
N ASN A 545 28.69 -26.40 2.70
CA ASN A 545 28.09 -27.56 3.35
C ASN A 545 27.85 -27.35 4.85
N PHE A 546 27.65 -26.12 5.34
CA PHE A 546 27.27 -25.88 6.74
C PHE A 546 25.91 -25.19 6.80
N PRO A 547 25.16 -25.27 7.92
CA PRO A 547 25.36 -26.15 9.07
C PRO A 547 25.07 -27.62 8.76
N ILE A 548 25.63 -28.55 9.54
CA ILE A 548 25.46 -30.01 9.38
C ILE A 548 24.97 -30.63 10.69
N MET A 549 23.65 -30.70 10.89
CA MET A 549 23.06 -31.55 11.92
C MET A 549 22.51 -32.83 11.30
N ASN A 550 22.70 -33.97 11.97
CA ASN A 550 22.30 -35.30 11.47
C ASN A 550 21.32 -35.99 12.42
N ASN A 551 20.69 -37.06 11.94
CA ASN A 551 19.74 -37.91 12.67
C ASN A 551 18.59 -37.06 13.24
N GLU A 552 18.13 -37.30 14.47
CA GLU A 552 17.00 -36.55 15.05
C GLU A 552 17.25 -35.04 15.19
N ASN A 553 18.52 -34.62 15.22
CA ASN A 553 18.89 -33.21 15.30
C ASN A 553 18.80 -32.51 13.93
N ARG A 554 18.60 -33.29 12.86
CA ARG A 554 18.33 -32.77 11.52
C ARG A 554 16.84 -32.46 11.38
N THR A 555 16.45 -31.27 11.78
CA THR A 555 15.07 -30.85 11.90
C THR A 555 14.69 -29.78 10.88
N PHE A 556 13.39 -29.66 10.70
CA PHE A 556 12.72 -28.57 9.98
C PHE A 556 11.76 -27.91 10.96
N THR A 557 11.80 -26.59 11.05
CA THR A 557 10.92 -25.81 11.95
C THR A 557 10.00 -24.94 11.13
N LEU A 558 8.71 -25.00 11.43
CA LEU A 558 7.70 -24.09 10.91
C LEU A 558 6.99 -23.37 12.07
N TYR A 559 6.20 -22.35 11.74
CA TYR A 559 5.45 -21.58 12.71
C TYR A 559 3.97 -21.56 12.34
N VAL A 560 3.12 -21.85 13.33
CA VAL A 560 1.67 -21.95 13.18
C VAL A 560 1.03 -20.79 13.94
N ASN A 561 0.30 -19.94 13.23
CA ASN A 561 -0.50 -18.89 13.87
C ASN A 561 -1.91 -19.42 14.15
N ALA A 562 -2.11 -19.98 15.34
CA ALA A 562 -3.36 -20.62 15.72
C ALA A 562 -4.43 -19.56 16.02
N PRO A 563 -5.62 -19.61 15.39
CA PRO A 563 -6.68 -18.63 15.64
C PRO A 563 -7.26 -18.68 17.06
N LYS A 564 -7.09 -19.81 17.77
CA LYS A 564 -7.55 -20.02 19.14
C LYS A 564 -6.54 -20.91 19.88
N ALA A 565 -6.52 -20.83 21.21
CA ALA A 565 -5.83 -21.83 22.01
C ALA A 565 -6.62 -23.15 22.03
N GLY A 566 -5.92 -24.29 22.09
CA GLY A 566 -6.54 -25.60 22.26
C GLY A 566 -5.74 -26.74 21.64
N ASP A 567 -6.34 -27.92 21.58
CA ASP A 567 -5.73 -29.12 21.01
C ASP A 567 -6.03 -29.22 19.52
N TYR A 568 -4.99 -29.36 18.70
CA TYR A 568 -5.09 -29.41 17.24
C TYR A 568 -4.72 -30.79 16.70
N HIS A 569 -5.60 -31.37 15.90
CA HIS A 569 -5.26 -32.48 15.01
C HIS A 569 -4.44 -31.97 13.83
N ILE A 570 -3.52 -32.81 13.36
CA ILE A 570 -2.63 -32.55 12.24
C ILE A 570 -2.95 -33.48 11.09
N SER A 571 -3.00 -32.91 9.89
CA SER A 571 -3.07 -33.67 8.65
C SER A 571 -2.09 -33.11 7.62
N GLY A 572 -1.71 -33.93 6.65
CA GLY A 572 -0.78 -33.54 5.61
C GLY A 572 -0.54 -34.63 4.58
N SER A 573 0.15 -34.24 3.51
CA SER A 573 0.62 -35.16 2.49
C SER A 573 2.10 -35.47 2.65
N TYR A 574 2.50 -36.66 2.21
CA TYR A 574 3.88 -37.10 2.31
C TYR A 574 4.28 -38.04 1.16
N LEU A 575 5.59 -38.20 0.94
CA LEU A 575 6.15 -39.10 -0.05
C LEU A 575 7.30 -39.93 0.54
N THR A 576 7.17 -41.26 0.47
CA THR A 576 8.23 -42.20 0.87
C THR A 576 7.97 -43.60 0.30
N ARG A 577 9.06 -44.31 -0.02
CA ARG A 577 9.02 -45.75 -0.38
C ARG A 577 8.86 -46.66 0.83
N ASN A 578 9.56 -46.35 1.91
CA ASN A 578 9.61 -47.16 3.12
C ASN A 578 8.67 -46.58 4.17
N THR A 579 8.30 -47.39 5.16
CA THR A 579 7.66 -46.89 6.39
C THR A 579 8.62 -45.93 7.10
N ARG A 580 8.15 -44.73 7.46
CA ARG A 580 8.96 -43.67 8.08
C ARG A 580 8.24 -43.06 9.28
N GLY A 581 9.01 -42.59 10.25
CA GLY A 581 8.51 -41.84 11.38
C GLY A 581 8.59 -40.34 11.17
N LEU A 582 7.60 -39.61 11.68
CA LEU A 582 7.55 -38.16 11.72
C LEU A 582 7.23 -37.72 13.15
N LYS A 583 8.09 -36.93 13.78
CA LYS A 583 7.84 -36.36 15.11
C LYS A 583 7.64 -34.86 15.00
N LEU A 584 6.52 -34.36 15.51
CA LEU A 584 6.21 -32.93 15.60
C LEU A 584 6.18 -32.53 17.08
N THR A 585 6.86 -31.45 17.44
CA THR A 585 6.98 -30.97 18.82
C THR A 585 6.74 -29.47 18.90
N VAL A 586 5.89 -29.03 19.84
CA VAL A 586 5.73 -27.61 20.16
C VAL A 586 6.78 -27.22 21.18
N THR A 587 7.62 -26.23 20.86
CA THR A 587 8.75 -25.86 21.75
C THR A 587 8.45 -24.68 22.67
N ASP A 588 7.40 -23.92 22.40
CA ASP A 588 7.05 -22.71 23.15
C ASP A 588 6.18 -23.02 24.39
N THR A 589 6.30 -24.23 24.93
CA THR A 589 5.51 -24.70 26.05
C THR A 589 6.41 -25.26 27.14
N THR A 590 5.98 -25.09 28.39
CA THR A 590 6.63 -25.74 29.55
C THR A 590 6.43 -27.25 29.55
N ASP A 591 5.45 -27.76 28.81
CA ASP A 591 5.20 -29.19 28.63
C ASP A 591 6.15 -29.80 27.59
N LYS A 592 7.24 -30.39 28.06
CA LYS A 592 8.18 -31.16 27.23
C LYS A 592 7.54 -32.37 26.53
N ASN A 593 6.31 -32.75 26.91
CA ASN A 593 5.59 -33.86 26.30
C ASN A 593 4.63 -33.41 25.19
N ASN A 594 4.57 -32.14 24.82
CA ASN A 594 3.74 -31.64 23.72
C ASN A 594 4.31 -31.99 22.33
N SER A 595 4.31 -33.29 22.04
CA SER A 595 4.76 -33.87 20.79
C SER A 595 3.86 -35.00 20.31
N ILE A 596 3.75 -35.18 19.00
CA ILE A 596 3.11 -36.33 18.35
C ILE A 596 4.17 -37.06 17.52
N THR A 597 4.15 -38.40 17.56
CA THR A 597 4.87 -39.23 16.60
C THR A 597 3.87 -39.94 15.69
N ILE A 598 4.09 -39.82 14.38
CA ILE A 598 3.27 -40.41 13.32
C ILE A 598 4.16 -41.40 12.56
N THR A 599 3.72 -42.65 12.49
CA THR A 599 4.28 -43.62 11.55
C THR A 599 3.53 -43.53 10.24
N THR A 600 4.24 -43.30 9.14
CA THR A 600 3.67 -43.20 7.79
C THR A 600 3.96 -44.46 7.00
N SER A 601 2.94 -45.01 6.33
CA SER A 601 3.07 -46.23 5.54
C SER A 601 3.85 -45.96 4.24
N GLY A 602 4.84 -46.82 3.95
CA GLY A 602 5.58 -46.77 2.68
C GLY A 602 4.72 -47.10 1.47
N LYS A 603 4.89 -46.38 0.36
CA LYS A 603 4.18 -46.65 -0.91
C LYS A 603 4.95 -47.56 -1.87
N ASN A 604 6.15 -47.99 -1.49
CA ASN A 604 7.10 -48.75 -2.31
C ASN A 604 7.57 -48.06 -3.62
N ASN A 605 7.03 -46.87 -3.94
CA ASN A 605 7.37 -46.04 -5.11
C ASN A 605 7.58 -44.56 -4.70
N TRP A 606 8.00 -43.73 -5.67
CA TRP A 606 8.20 -42.28 -5.50
C TRP A 606 7.17 -41.43 -6.28
N ASN A 607 6.11 -42.04 -6.81
CA ASN A 607 5.11 -41.35 -7.63
C ASN A 607 3.71 -41.34 -6.99
N THR A 608 3.51 -42.01 -5.86
CA THR A 608 2.23 -42.04 -5.13
C THR A 608 2.32 -41.17 -3.88
N LEU A 609 1.50 -40.13 -3.79
CA LEU A 609 1.40 -39.28 -2.61
C LEU A 609 0.60 -40.01 -1.52
N GLY A 610 1.17 -40.13 -0.33
CA GLY A 610 0.49 -40.61 0.87
C GLY A 610 -0.14 -39.45 1.65
N HIS A 611 -1.13 -39.77 2.47
CA HIS A 611 -1.80 -38.78 3.33
C HIS A 611 -1.92 -39.31 4.76
N PHE A 612 -1.77 -38.44 5.74
CA PHE A 612 -2.06 -38.77 7.14
C PHE A 612 -3.04 -37.74 7.72
N ASP A 613 -3.85 -38.20 8.67
CA ASP A 613 -4.78 -37.38 9.43
C ASP A 613 -4.93 -37.96 10.83
N THR A 614 -4.40 -37.26 11.82
CA THR A 614 -4.40 -37.69 13.22
C THR A 614 -5.79 -37.69 13.86
N SER A 615 -6.79 -37.05 13.25
CA SER A 615 -8.19 -37.12 13.73
C SER A 615 -8.87 -38.43 13.35
N LYS A 616 -8.32 -39.17 12.39
CA LYS A 616 -8.88 -40.43 11.88
C LYS A 616 -8.26 -41.64 12.57
N ALA A 617 -9.01 -42.74 12.55
CA ALA A 617 -8.48 -44.03 13.00
C ALA A 617 -7.22 -44.42 12.20
N ASN A 618 -6.26 -45.03 12.89
CA ASN A 618 -5.00 -45.51 12.33
C ASN A 618 -5.25 -46.42 11.11
N ASN A 619 -4.53 -46.17 10.01
CA ASN A 619 -4.58 -46.98 8.79
C ASN A 619 -6.01 -47.16 8.20
N SER A 620 -6.90 -46.19 8.39
CA SER A 620 -8.25 -46.16 7.80
C SER A 620 -8.24 -45.69 6.34
N ASN A 621 -9.36 -45.83 5.62
CA ASN A 621 -9.47 -45.41 4.21
C ASN A 621 -9.08 -43.94 4.03
N GLY A 622 -8.01 -43.68 3.26
CA GLY A 622 -7.47 -42.34 3.02
C GLY A 622 -6.62 -41.77 4.15
N ASN A 623 -6.27 -42.57 5.17
CA ASN A 623 -5.30 -42.24 6.21
C ASN A 623 -4.20 -43.32 6.25
N ASP A 624 -3.05 -43.01 5.66
CA ASP A 624 -1.88 -43.88 5.60
C ASP A 624 -0.95 -43.72 6.82
N GLY A 625 -1.36 -42.92 7.80
CA GLY A 625 -0.65 -42.68 9.05
C GLY A 625 -1.22 -43.45 10.23
N SER A 626 -0.36 -43.75 11.18
CA SER A 626 -0.74 -44.20 12.52
C SER A 626 -0.05 -43.35 13.60
N VAL A 627 -0.82 -42.98 14.61
CA VAL A 627 -0.33 -42.21 15.76
C VAL A 627 0.22 -43.17 16.82
N GLU A 628 1.39 -42.86 17.38
CA GLU A 628 1.96 -43.59 18.50
C GLU A 628 1.37 -43.13 19.85
N ASN A 629 1.28 -44.04 20.81
CA ASN A 629 0.85 -43.76 22.20
C ASN A 629 -0.52 -43.08 22.34
N ASN A 630 -1.40 -43.21 21.34
CA ASN A 630 -2.74 -42.58 21.29
C ASN A 630 -2.74 -41.05 21.44
N LYS A 631 -1.60 -40.36 21.26
CA LYS A 631 -1.52 -38.89 21.34
C LYS A 631 -1.78 -38.27 19.97
N ALA A 632 -3.05 -37.97 19.68
CA ALA A 632 -3.52 -37.54 18.37
C ALA A 632 -3.56 -36.01 18.13
N SER A 633 -3.16 -35.20 19.11
CA SER A 633 -3.23 -33.73 19.04
C SER A 633 -2.01 -33.05 19.66
N LEU A 634 -1.72 -31.83 19.17
CA LEU A 634 -0.77 -30.89 19.77
C LEU A 634 -1.55 -29.74 20.40
N THR A 635 -1.18 -29.36 21.61
CA THR A 635 -1.77 -28.21 22.28
C THR A 635 -1.08 -26.94 21.77
N LEU A 636 -1.84 -26.02 21.18
CA LEU A 636 -1.34 -24.73 20.68
C LEU A 636 -1.92 -23.59 21.53
N LYS A 637 -1.13 -22.53 21.76
CA LYS A 637 -1.66 -21.26 22.28
C LYS A 637 -2.27 -20.46 21.13
N GLU A 638 -3.18 -19.54 21.44
CA GLU A 638 -3.60 -18.54 20.47
C GLU A 638 -2.40 -17.71 19.98
N GLY A 639 -2.36 -17.41 18.69
CA GLY A 639 -1.25 -16.73 18.07
C GLY A 639 -0.14 -17.69 17.61
N LEU A 640 1.09 -17.19 17.57
CA LEU A 640 2.21 -17.90 16.95
C LEU A 640 2.77 -19.03 17.84
N ASN A 641 2.95 -20.21 17.24
CA ASN A 641 3.52 -21.41 17.86
C ASN A 641 4.66 -21.96 17.00
N LYS A 642 5.82 -22.21 17.59
CA LYS A 642 6.94 -22.90 16.94
C LYS A 642 6.76 -24.42 16.96
N ILE A 643 6.79 -25.03 15.78
CA ILE A 643 6.69 -26.49 15.59
C ILE A 643 7.99 -27.02 14.99
N VAL A 644 8.68 -27.87 15.75
CA VAL A 644 9.89 -28.57 15.29
C VAL A 644 9.51 -29.95 14.77
N ILE A 645 9.93 -30.24 13.55
CA ILE A 645 9.70 -31.48 12.84
C ILE A 645 11.01 -32.24 12.72
N ALA A 646 11.03 -33.47 13.22
CA ALA A 646 12.16 -34.38 13.18
C ALA A 646 11.75 -35.73 12.58
N GLY A 647 12.74 -36.56 12.24
CA GLY A 647 12.48 -37.97 11.99
C GLY A 647 12.00 -38.67 13.27
N GLY A 648 11.06 -39.59 13.11
CA GLY A 648 10.52 -40.39 14.21
C GLY A 648 11.49 -41.50 14.67
N THR A 649 10.96 -42.54 15.28
CA THR A 649 11.77 -43.64 15.85
C THR A 649 12.13 -44.72 14.82
N GLN A 650 11.52 -44.69 13.62
CA GLN A 650 11.69 -45.69 12.55
C GLN A 650 12.89 -45.41 11.62
N ASP A 651 13.44 -46.48 11.03
CA ASP A 651 14.46 -46.49 9.94
C ASP A 651 15.57 -45.44 10.11
N GLY A 652 16.29 -45.50 11.23
CA GLY A 652 17.42 -44.61 11.50
C GLY A 652 17.02 -43.12 11.69
N LYS A 653 15.78 -42.86 12.09
CA LYS A 653 15.22 -41.52 12.33
C LYS A 653 15.18 -40.63 11.08
N ASN A 654 14.89 -41.21 9.92
CA ASN A 654 14.64 -40.48 8.68
C ASN A 654 13.13 -40.19 8.55
N ALA A 655 12.75 -38.94 8.29
CA ALA A 655 11.37 -38.57 8.03
C ALA A 655 10.98 -38.84 6.55
N PRO A 656 9.68 -38.99 6.23
CA PRO A 656 9.24 -38.92 4.83
C PRO A 656 9.44 -37.50 4.27
N TYR A 657 9.33 -37.33 2.95
CA TYR A 657 9.17 -36.00 2.38
C TYR A 657 7.79 -35.48 2.78
N ILE A 658 7.69 -34.26 3.32
CA ILE A 658 6.43 -33.73 3.88
C ILE A 658 5.93 -32.51 3.12
N GLY A 659 4.63 -32.42 2.90
CA GLY A 659 3.96 -31.28 2.26
C GLY A 659 3.45 -30.26 3.27
N ASN A 660 2.51 -29.44 2.80
CA ASN A 660 1.79 -28.51 3.67
C ASN A 660 1.07 -29.27 4.78
N LEU A 661 1.12 -28.70 5.99
CA LEU A 661 0.48 -29.27 7.17
C LEU A 661 -0.73 -28.43 7.56
N THR A 662 -1.84 -29.09 7.86
CA THR A 662 -3.07 -28.46 8.34
C THR A 662 -3.28 -28.82 9.79
N PHE A 663 -3.50 -27.80 10.61
CA PHE A 663 -3.81 -27.91 12.03
C PHE A 663 -5.28 -27.57 12.20
N THR A 664 -6.09 -28.53 12.65
CA THR A 664 -7.54 -28.38 12.86
C THR A 664 -7.85 -28.48 14.34
N LEU A 665 -8.50 -27.46 14.89
CA LEU A 665 -8.87 -27.42 16.31
C LEU A 665 -9.84 -28.57 16.62
N ASN A 666 -9.53 -29.34 17.66
CA ASN A 666 -10.41 -30.35 18.20
C ASN A 666 -11.49 -29.70 19.07
N ASN A 667 -12.68 -29.51 18.50
CA ASN A 667 -13.82 -28.90 19.20
C ASN A 667 -14.45 -29.82 20.28
N SER A 668 -13.86 -31.00 20.54
CA SER A 668 -14.32 -31.95 21.56
C SER A 668 -13.87 -31.55 22.97
N SER A 669 -14.16 -30.31 23.40
CA SER A 669 -14.05 -29.89 24.80
C SER A 669 -14.77 -28.55 25.06
N THR A 670 -16.10 -28.54 24.92
CA THR A 670 -16.91 -27.69 25.79
C THR A 670 -17.00 -28.38 27.15
N ASN A 671 -15.97 -28.21 27.99
CA ASN A 671 -16.22 -28.31 29.43
C ASN A 671 -17.03 -27.08 29.80
N ALA A 672 -18.36 -27.24 29.78
CA ALA A 672 -19.23 -26.40 30.57
C ALA A 672 -18.73 -26.50 32.01
N SER A 673 -18.09 -25.44 32.51
CA SER A 673 -18.03 -25.24 33.95
C SER A 673 -19.45 -24.88 34.37
N GLN A 674 -20.25 -25.92 34.64
CA GLN A 674 -21.30 -25.82 35.64
C GLN A 674 -20.60 -25.49 36.95
N ASP A 675 -20.56 -24.22 37.32
CA ASP A 675 -20.57 -23.87 38.72
C ASP A 675 -22.01 -23.50 39.10
N SER A 676 -22.79 -24.55 39.30
CA SER A 676 -24.07 -24.48 39.97
C SER A 676 -23.80 -24.36 41.48
N SER A 677 -24.00 -23.16 42.00
CA SER A 677 -24.60 -22.86 43.32
C SER A 677 -24.30 -23.82 44.48
N SER A 678 -23.56 -23.31 45.46
CA SER A 678 -23.77 -23.63 46.87
C SER A 678 -23.90 -22.34 47.68
N THR A 679 -24.97 -22.29 48.47
CA THR A 679 -25.45 -21.27 49.43
C THR A 679 -24.40 -20.48 50.18
#